data_AF-A0AAV0VA44-F1
#
_entry.id   AF-A0AAV0VA44-F1
#
_cell.length_a   1.000
_cell.length_b   1.000
_cell.length_c   1.000
_cell.angle_alpha   90.00
_cell.angle_beta   90.00
_cell.angle_gamma   90.00
#
_symmetry.space_group_name_H-M   'P 1'
#
loop_
_entity.id
_entity.type
_entity.pdbx_description
1 polymer ?
#
loop_
_entity_poly.entity_id
_entity_poly.type
_entity_poly.pdbx_seq_one_letter_code
_entity_poly.pdbx_strand_id
1 'polypeptide(L)'
;MTAGVAVLVAISVLLFVVAIVMLLCFCRRIQVQRERESLVFVQEPADVYREELNDSFTEQTLWHCGVCKFLNHPERKLCDLCQTLKGAERDVAGNKNHSRRRSLTQHSNSSSLSSSSTQRMGRIGEMEAFASTHGDDAIGGSFGRPSVEYLKKKKKLKSKMSKLQLAASRRQQWKRMPTTDGLHRWVRQQSTSGHSRVQRNSMESDRGGRLSLNRYLDATDRDSILSVGYIRVRDSIGRLVLNESDVVATDFHYRINILDGTGSSELIMNLERVHNLPFPDKIRWFSTEIHRLWLPWESGHAELVVRRDHLLQDSFERVAAMKPFQLRQRWRVVFDGEPALDAGGVMREWFTLLFAELFDPTFGLFVSTVGDEPSYWINASSDLLIGEDDHLAYFGFAGRLVGKAILEEHLMPVHLALPFLKHILGVPISFSDLQFLDDEIYNSALMVKKIDDIEPLCLDFTATRVVDGKVDVVELVEGGVNIDVTRANRSRYLDALFKYHVLGSISDQLLSFLTALYDVVPEGLLKLFDYQELELLMCGVPSIDVDDWKKHTDFKFFTSSFPSELELRNIEWLWEIVEDMRNEDRVRLLQFATGTSRVPAQGFKGLISSDGRVRRFNVAFAGTNPSFLFPKAHTCFNRLDLPIYKSKEVMAEYVNLIVQMDITGFTIE
;
A
#
# COMPACT_ATOMS: atom_id res chain seq x y z
N MET A 1 49.84 63.68 -10.23
CA MET A 1 50.53 62.37 -10.14
C MET A 1 51.32 62.16 -11.41
N THR A 2 52.55 61.67 -11.35
CA THR A 2 53.32 61.30 -12.55
C THR A 2 52.75 60.01 -13.16
N ALA A 3 52.94 59.81 -14.47
CA ALA A 3 52.35 58.67 -15.20
C ALA A 3 52.70 57.31 -14.58
N GLY A 4 53.92 57.15 -14.04
CA GLY A 4 54.34 55.92 -13.35
C GLY A 4 53.52 55.59 -12.10
N VAL A 5 53.01 56.59 -11.36
CA VAL A 5 52.16 56.35 -10.18
C VAL A 5 50.78 55.84 -10.59
N ALA A 6 50.23 56.33 -11.70
CA ALA A 6 48.95 55.83 -12.23
C ALA A 6 49.06 54.36 -12.67
N VAL A 7 50.19 53.97 -13.30
CA VAL A 7 50.47 52.58 -13.69
C VAL A 7 50.62 51.67 -12.46
N LEU A 8 51.35 52.11 -11.42
CA LEU A 8 51.48 51.36 -10.17
C LEU A 8 50.14 51.14 -9.45
N VAL A 9 49.28 52.16 -9.41
CA VAL A 9 47.92 52.04 -8.86
C VAL A 9 47.06 51.07 -9.69
N ALA A 10 47.12 51.14 -11.02
CA ALA A 10 46.39 50.23 -11.90
C ALA A 10 46.83 48.76 -11.72
N ILE A 11 48.14 48.50 -11.60
CA ILE A 11 48.67 47.16 -11.33
C ILE A 11 48.24 46.66 -9.94
N SER A 12 48.28 47.51 -8.92
CA SER A 12 47.82 47.18 -7.57
C SER A 12 46.33 46.79 -7.54
N VAL A 13 45.47 47.57 -8.22
CA VAL A 13 44.04 47.27 -8.36
C VAL A 13 43.82 45.95 -9.12
N LEU A 14 44.58 45.70 -10.20
CA LEU A 14 44.48 44.45 -10.96
C LEU A 14 44.83 43.23 -10.09
N LEU A 15 45.93 43.29 -9.34
CA LEU A 15 46.36 42.23 -8.43
C LEU A 15 45.32 41.99 -7.31
N PHE A 16 44.71 43.05 -6.78
CA PHE A 16 43.65 42.95 -5.77
C PHE A 16 42.38 42.29 -6.33
N VAL A 17 41.97 42.62 -7.55
CA VAL A 17 40.83 41.96 -8.23
C VAL A 17 41.13 40.48 -8.49
N VAL A 18 42.33 40.13 -8.96
CA VAL A 18 42.74 38.72 -9.16
C VAL A 18 42.74 37.95 -7.84
N ALA A 19 43.23 38.55 -6.75
CA ALA A 19 43.20 37.94 -5.41
C ALA A 19 41.76 37.69 -4.92
N ILE A 20 40.83 38.63 -5.13
CA ILE A 20 39.41 38.45 -4.80
C ILE A 20 38.78 37.32 -5.62
N VAL A 21 39.03 37.26 -6.94
CA VAL A 21 38.50 36.18 -7.80
C VAL A 21 39.03 34.82 -7.35
N MET A 22 40.32 34.71 -7.04
CA MET A 22 40.93 33.49 -6.50
C MET A 22 40.30 33.10 -5.15
N LEU A 23 40.05 34.06 -4.26
CA LEU A 23 39.39 33.82 -2.97
C LEU A 23 37.94 33.34 -3.16
N LEU A 24 37.18 33.94 -4.07
CA LEU A 24 35.80 33.53 -4.39
C LEU A 24 35.75 32.13 -5.01
N CYS A 25 36.68 31.81 -5.91
CA CYS A 25 36.83 30.45 -6.45
C CYS A 25 37.20 29.44 -5.36
N PHE A 26 38.07 29.80 -4.41
CA PHE A 26 38.46 28.96 -3.28
C PHE A 26 37.29 28.74 -2.30
N CYS A 27 36.56 29.79 -1.92
CA CYS A 27 35.36 29.70 -1.09
C CYS A 27 34.27 28.85 -1.76
N ARG A 28 34.04 29.04 -3.07
CA ARG A 28 33.10 28.20 -3.84
C ARG A 28 33.54 26.74 -3.88
N ARG A 29 34.85 26.46 -4.02
CA ARG A 29 35.40 25.10 -3.98
C ARG A 29 35.21 24.45 -2.60
N ILE A 30 35.44 25.20 -1.51
CA ILE A 30 35.17 24.73 -0.14
C ILE A 30 33.67 24.48 0.07
N GLN A 31 32.80 25.36 -0.42
CA GLN A 31 31.36 25.18 -0.29
C GLN A 31 30.87 23.93 -1.05
N VAL A 32 31.30 23.74 -2.30
CA VAL A 32 31.03 22.53 -3.08
C VAL A 32 31.63 21.28 -2.40
N GLN A 33 32.81 21.39 -1.78
CA GLN A 33 33.41 20.29 -1.02
C GLN A 33 32.59 19.94 0.23
N ARG A 34 32.04 20.93 0.92
CA ARG A 34 31.17 20.74 2.08
C ARG A 34 29.78 20.19 1.71
N GLU A 35 29.26 20.58 0.56
CA GLU A 35 28.06 19.98 -0.06
C GLU A 35 28.34 18.51 -0.44
N ARG A 36 29.52 18.19 -1.01
CA ARG A 36 29.99 16.82 -1.27
C ARG A 36 30.15 16.00 0.03
N GLU A 37 30.70 16.58 1.09
CA GLU A 37 30.81 15.93 2.41
C GLU A 37 29.41 15.63 3.01
N SER A 38 28.42 16.50 2.78
CA SER A 38 27.05 16.29 3.27
C SER A 38 26.28 15.14 2.59
N LEU A 39 26.75 14.66 1.43
CA LEU A 39 26.20 13.52 0.70
C LEU A 39 26.79 12.16 1.14
N VAL A 40 27.81 12.15 2.00
CA VAL A 40 28.75 11.01 2.11
C VAL A 40 28.81 10.34 3.49
N PHE A 41 28.35 10.98 4.57
CA PHE A 41 28.57 10.47 5.93
C PHE A 41 27.32 9.93 6.64
N VAL A 42 27.23 8.59 6.74
CA VAL A 42 26.86 7.89 7.99
C VAL A 42 27.84 6.74 8.23
N GLN A 43 28.17 6.54 9.49
CA GLN A 43 29.01 5.47 10.04
C GLN A 43 28.42 4.08 9.73
N GLU A 44 29.23 3.00 9.74
CA GLU A 44 28.65 1.65 9.78
C GLU A 44 27.68 1.58 10.97
N PRO A 45 26.40 1.23 10.76
CA PRO A 45 25.45 1.19 11.85
C PRO A 45 25.87 0.09 12.83
N ALA A 46 25.56 0.29 14.11
CA ALA A 46 25.45 -0.81 15.05
C ALA A 46 24.42 -1.83 14.56
N ASP A 47 24.21 -2.92 15.30
CA ASP A 47 23.19 -3.93 15.02
C ASP A 47 21.76 -3.37 15.23
N VAL A 48 21.33 -2.46 14.33
CA VAL A 48 20.09 -1.68 14.42
C VAL A 48 18.93 -2.45 13.80
N TYR A 49 17.85 -2.61 14.55
CA TYR A 49 16.60 -3.21 14.07
C TYR A 49 15.59 -2.14 13.61
N ARG A 50 14.52 -2.53 12.90
CA ARG A 50 13.54 -1.59 12.33
C ARG A 50 12.85 -0.74 13.40
N GLU A 51 12.60 -1.31 14.57
CA GLU A 51 12.01 -0.64 15.73
C GLU A 51 12.89 0.49 16.29
N GLU A 52 14.21 0.39 16.14
CA GLU A 52 15.18 1.38 16.59
C GLU A 52 15.32 2.58 15.62
N LEU A 53 14.68 2.51 14.44
CA LEU A 53 14.64 3.62 13.50
C LEU A 53 13.82 4.77 14.10
N ASN A 54 14.57 5.79 14.54
CA ASN A 54 14.03 6.90 15.30
C ASN A 54 13.66 8.06 14.37
N ASP A 55 12.45 8.02 13.82
CA ASP A 55 11.80 9.20 13.25
C ASP A 55 11.42 10.15 14.40
N SER A 56 12.32 11.06 14.75
CA SER A 56 12.16 12.02 15.85
C SER A 56 11.20 13.17 15.48
N PHE A 57 9.97 12.83 15.10
CA PHE A 57 8.92 13.74 14.66
C PHE A 57 7.70 13.62 15.56
N THR A 58 7.18 14.75 16.04
CA THR A 58 5.92 14.76 16.80
C THR A 58 4.73 14.62 15.85
N GLU A 59 3.62 14.05 16.30
CA GLU A 59 2.38 13.91 15.51
C GLU A 59 1.93 15.23 14.85
N GLN A 60 2.21 16.36 15.50
CA GLN A 60 1.91 17.72 15.01
C GLN A 60 2.62 18.08 13.69
N THR A 61 3.70 17.38 13.34
CA THR A 61 4.42 17.56 12.07
C THR A 61 3.85 16.70 10.93
N LEU A 62 3.16 15.60 11.25
CA LEU A 62 2.60 14.67 10.27
C LEU A 62 1.43 15.32 9.53
N TRP A 63 1.41 15.20 8.20
CA TRP A 63 0.34 15.78 7.40
C TRP A 63 -0.80 14.80 7.17
N HIS A 64 -2.02 15.30 7.30
CA HIS A 64 -3.23 14.49 7.21
C HIS A 64 -3.67 14.39 5.75
N CYS A 65 -3.91 13.18 5.25
CA CYS A 65 -4.46 13.00 3.92
C CYS A 65 -5.90 13.54 3.83
N GLY A 66 -6.16 14.45 2.87
CA GLY A 66 -7.49 15.02 2.61
C GLY A 66 -8.56 14.02 2.13
N VAL A 67 -8.18 12.76 1.86
CA VAL A 67 -9.10 11.68 1.43
C VAL A 67 -9.28 10.61 2.51
N CYS A 68 -8.20 10.02 3.03
CA CYS A 68 -8.27 8.90 3.98
C CYS A 68 -7.89 9.25 5.43
N LYS A 69 -7.58 10.52 5.71
CA LYS A 69 -7.14 11.03 7.02
C LYS A 69 -5.90 10.33 7.60
N PHE A 70 -5.16 9.55 6.81
CA PHE A 70 -3.90 8.93 7.23
C PHE A 70 -2.85 10.01 7.55
N LEU A 71 -2.01 9.74 8.54
CA LEU A 71 -0.92 10.61 8.96
C LEU A 71 0.34 10.21 8.19
N ASN A 72 0.85 11.13 7.38
CA ASN A 72 1.97 10.89 6.48
C ASN A 72 3.19 11.69 6.93
N HIS A 73 4.38 11.15 6.63
CA HIS A 73 5.66 11.80 6.93
C HIS A 73 5.74 13.20 6.26
N PRO A 74 6.34 14.23 6.90
CA PRO A 74 6.31 15.60 6.39
C PRO A 74 6.88 15.76 4.97
N GLU A 75 7.89 14.96 4.64
CA GLU A 75 8.57 15.00 3.33
C GLU A 75 7.79 14.28 2.21
N ARG A 76 6.89 13.34 2.54
CA ARG A 76 6.12 12.58 1.55
C ARG A 76 5.20 13.49 0.74
N LYS A 77 5.30 13.41 -0.59
CA LYS A 77 4.47 14.15 -1.55
C LYS A 77 3.10 13.50 -1.76
N LEU A 78 3.03 12.17 -1.72
CA LEU A 78 1.82 11.36 -1.87
C LEU A 78 1.45 10.72 -0.52
N CYS A 79 0.17 10.40 -0.33
CA CYS A 79 -0.27 9.66 0.84
C CYS A 79 0.10 8.18 0.71
N ASP A 80 0.83 7.62 1.68
CA ASP A 80 1.38 6.26 1.60
C ASP A 80 0.27 5.21 1.35
N LEU A 81 -0.89 5.33 2.02
CA LEU A 81 -2.04 4.42 1.84
C LEU A 81 -2.87 4.62 0.56
N CYS A 82 -2.96 5.83 0.01
CA CYS A 82 -3.99 6.12 -1.01
C CYS A 82 -3.54 6.99 -2.19
N GLN A 83 -2.25 7.27 -2.26
CA GLN A 83 -1.57 7.99 -3.33
C GLN A 83 -2.19 9.36 -3.66
N THR A 84 -2.90 9.94 -2.68
CA THR A 84 -3.47 11.28 -2.78
C THR A 84 -2.38 12.31 -2.51
N LEU A 85 -2.19 13.25 -3.44
CA LEU A 85 -1.19 14.32 -3.33
C LEU A 85 -1.41 15.19 -2.07
N LYS A 86 -0.32 15.57 -1.41
CA LYS A 86 -0.32 16.50 -0.28
C LYS A 86 -0.98 17.83 -0.66
N GLY A 87 -1.93 18.29 0.14
CA GLY A 87 -2.73 19.49 -0.13
C GLY A 87 -3.87 19.31 -1.15
N ALA A 88 -4.08 18.11 -1.71
CA ALA A 88 -5.27 17.82 -2.51
C ALA A 88 -6.50 17.64 -1.62
N GLU A 89 -7.15 18.75 -1.27
CA GLU A 89 -8.43 18.75 -0.56
C GLU A 89 -9.59 18.38 -1.50
N ARG A 90 -10.52 17.56 -1.00
CA ARG A 90 -11.86 17.47 -1.58
C ARG A 90 -12.82 18.36 -0.79
N ASP A 91 -13.44 19.31 -1.50
CA ASP A 91 -14.75 19.84 -1.12
C ASP A 91 -15.73 18.65 -1.01
N VAL A 92 -15.90 18.08 0.18
CA VAL A 92 -17.10 17.27 0.47
C VAL A 92 -18.29 18.21 0.32
N ALA A 93 -19.26 17.82 -0.51
CA ALA A 93 -20.33 18.70 -0.95
C ALA A 93 -21.28 19.05 0.21
N GLY A 94 -20.96 20.10 0.96
CA GLY A 94 -21.71 20.44 2.16
C GLY A 94 -21.22 21.65 2.96
N ASN A 95 -20.36 22.52 2.43
CA ASN A 95 -19.99 23.73 3.19
C ASN A 95 -19.75 24.98 2.31
N LYS A 96 -20.82 25.74 2.08
CA LYS A 96 -20.74 27.18 1.79
C LYS A 96 -21.34 27.94 2.98
N ASN A 97 -20.53 28.19 4.00
CA ASN A 97 -20.77 29.28 4.93
C ASN A 97 -19.45 29.98 5.25
N HIS A 98 -19.30 31.21 4.75
CA HIS A 98 -18.15 32.06 5.06
C HIS A 98 -18.22 32.50 6.53
N SER A 99 -17.46 31.84 7.41
CA SER A 99 -17.07 32.47 8.69
C SER A 99 -15.99 33.52 8.42
N ARG A 100 -16.39 34.73 8.00
CA ARG A 100 -15.52 35.90 7.94
C ARG A 100 -15.08 36.27 9.37
N ARG A 101 -13.96 35.72 9.83
CA ARG A 101 -13.30 36.20 11.06
C ARG A 101 -12.57 37.51 10.72
N ARG A 102 -13.24 38.64 10.94
CA ARG A 102 -12.63 39.98 10.84
C ARG A 102 -11.64 40.16 12.00
N SER A 103 -10.34 40.27 11.69
CA SER A 103 -9.39 40.99 12.53
C SER A 103 -9.54 42.49 12.27
N LEU A 104 -9.83 43.26 13.32
CA LEU A 104 -9.95 44.73 13.28
C LEU A 104 -8.66 45.37 13.78
N THR A 105 -8.09 46.25 12.96
CA THR A 105 -7.20 47.42 13.20
C THR A 105 -6.30 47.58 11.96
N GLN A 106 -5.96 48.77 11.45
CA GLN A 106 -6.33 50.15 11.80
C GLN A 106 -6.37 51.03 10.53
N HIS A 107 -6.85 52.28 10.66
CA HIS A 107 -7.15 53.20 9.54
C HIS A 107 -5.94 53.73 8.77
N SER A 108 -6.16 54.04 7.48
CA SER A 108 -5.87 55.38 6.93
C SER A 108 -6.83 55.72 5.79
N ASN A 109 -7.19 57.01 5.66
CA ASN A 109 -8.31 57.50 4.84
C ASN A 109 -7.85 58.08 3.49
N SER A 110 -8.68 57.92 2.45
CA SER A 110 -9.10 58.98 1.49
C SER A 110 -10.04 58.32 0.45
N SER A 111 -11.34 58.65 0.38
CA SER A 111 -11.94 59.79 -0.33
C SER A 111 -11.51 59.88 -1.82
N SER A 112 -12.40 59.92 -2.81
CA SER A 112 -13.87 60.08 -2.79
C SER A 112 -14.50 59.80 -4.18
N LEU A 113 -15.78 59.40 -4.16
CA LEU A 113 -16.93 59.82 -5.03
C LEU A 113 -16.60 60.49 -6.40
N SER A 114 -17.32 60.22 -7.51
CA SER A 114 -18.78 60.09 -7.64
C SER A 114 -19.25 59.58 -9.02
N SER A 115 -20.53 59.17 -9.13
CA SER A 115 -21.50 59.38 -10.25
C SER A 115 -21.14 59.01 -11.71
N SER A 116 -22.03 58.52 -12.58
CA SER A 116 -23.43 58.04 -12.48
C SER A 116 -23.87 57.42 -13.84
N SER A 117 -25.06 56.81 -13.84
CA SER A 117 -25.95 56.41 -14.97
C SER A 117 -25.86 57.21 -16.32
N THR A 118 -26.32 56.74 -17.49
CA THR A 118 -27.58 56.00 -17.81
C THR A 118 -27.67 55.58 -19.30
N GLN A 119 -28.41 54.49 -19.65
CA GLN A 119 -29.22 54.29 -20.90
C GLN A 119 -28.55 54.36 -22.32
N ARG A 120 -29.06 53.81 -23.45
CA ARG A 120 -30.23 52.96 -23.84
C ARG A 120 -30.00 52.36 -25.26
N MET A 121 -30.57 51.18 -25.60
CA MET A 121 -30.99 50.64 -26.95
C MET A 121 -29.97 50.68 -28.12
N GLY A 122 -29.84 49.77 -29.11
CA GLY A 122 -30.50 48.53 -29.58
C GLY A 122 -29.68 48.05 -30.84
N ARG A 123 -30.13 47.27 -31.85
CA ARG A 123 -31.31 46.41 -32.12
C ARG A 123 -31.04 45.68 -33.48
N ILE A 124 -31.28 44.35 -33.61
CA ILE A 124 -31.19 43.53 -34.87
C ILE A 124 -29.73 43.27 -35.36
N GLY A 125 -29.35 42.12 -35.93
CA GLY A 125 -30.03 40.82 -36.14
C GLY A 125 -29.16 39.85 -36.97
N GLU A 126 -29.61 38.59 -37.09
CA GLU A 126 -29.17 37.51 -38.02
C GLU A 126 -27.67 37.10 -38.00
N MET A 127 -27.30 35.88 -37.60
CA MET A 127 -27.55 34.53 -38.15
C MET A 127 -26.64 34.12 -39.33
N GLU A 128 -26.25 32.85 -39.27
CA GLU A 128 -25.55 32.02 -40.27
C GLU A 128 -24.02 32.19 -40.43
N ALA A 129 -23.27 31.14 -40.79
CA ALA A 129 -23.20 29.75 -40.29
C ALA A 129 -22.03 29.02 -41.02
N PHE A 130 -21.55 27.90 -40.44
CA PHE A 130 -20.56 26.95 -41.01
C PHE A 130 -19.15 27.55 -41.28
N ALA A 131 -18.06 27.01 -40.72
CA ALA A 131 -17.43 25.70 -40.99
C ALA A 131 -16.82 25.67 -42.42
N SER A 132 -15.59 25.18 -42.65
CA SER A 132 -14.68 24.42 -41.78
C SER A 132 -13.24 24.38 -42.33
N THR A 133 -12.31 23.95 -41.47
CA THR A 133 -11.10 23.13 -41.77
C THR A 133 -10.02 23.59 -42.76
N HIS A 134 -8.80 23.53 -42.23
CA HIS A 134 -7.45 23.31 -42.82
C HIS A 134 -6.49 24.40 -42.31
N GLY A 135 -5.24 24.14 -41.97
CA GLY A 135 -4.45 22.90 -42.05
C GLY A 135 -2.97 23.27 -42.07
N ASP A 136 -2.32 23.13 -40.90
CA ASP A 136 -0.88 23.04 -40.65
C ASP A 136 0.10 24.21 -41.00
N ASP A 137 1.27 24.10 -40.34
CA ASP A 137 2.59 24.70 -40.57
C ASP A 137 2.97 26.14 -40.12
N ALA A 138 3.63 26.16 -38.95
CA ALA A 138 5.06 26.51 -38.80
C ALA A 138 5.55 27.94 -38.42
N ILE A 139 6.25 27.99 -37.28
CA ILE A 139 7.42 28.84 -36.91
C ILE A 139 7.19 30.34 -36.61
N GLY A 140 7.57 30.76 -35.39
CA GLY A 140 7.77 32.17 -35.01
C GLY A 140 7.81 32.38 -33.48
N GLY A 141 8.92 32.87 -32.93
CA GLY A 141 9.17 32.82 -31.49
C GLY A 141 8.89 34.11 -30.67
N SER A 142 8.49 33.86 -29.42
CA SER A 142 8.91 34.59 -28.19
C SER A 142 8.07 35.74 -27.58
N PHE A 143 8.11 35.74 -26.23
CA PHE A 143 7.74 36.77 -25.25
C PHE A 143 6.28 37.28 -25.13
N GLY A 144 5.49 36.52 -24.35
CA GLY A 144 5.08 37.02 -23.02
C GLY A 144 3.76 37.78 -22.87
N ARG A 145 2.68 37.04 -22.53
CA ARG A 145 1.67 37.38 -21.50
C ARG A 145 0.75 36.17 -21.27
N PRO A 146 0.39 35.78 -20.03
CA PRO A 146 -0.49 34.64 -19.80
C PRO A 146 -1.94 35.00 -20.18
N SER A 147 -2.49 34.31 -21.18
CA SER A 147 -3.91 34.44 -21.58
C SER A 147 -4.84 33.97 -20.46
N VAL A 148 -6.00 34.64 -20.33
CA VAL A 148 -7.00 34.46 -19.27
C VAL A 148 -7.78 33.12 -19.38
N GLU A 149 -7.43 32.27 -20.33
CA GLU A 149 -8.09 30.97 -20.57
C GLU A 149 -7.71 29.86 -19.58
N TYR A 150 -6.65 30.01 -18.78
CA TYR A 150 -6.38 29.06 -17.69
C TYR A 150 -7.40 29.13 -16.53
N LEU A 151 -8.23 30.17 -16.47
CA LEU A 151 -9.17 30.40 -15.36
C LEU A 151 -10.64 30.09 -15.68
N LYS A 152 -10.96 29.55 -16.86
CA LYS A 152 -12.33 29.12 -17.23
C LYS A 152 -12.51 27.62 -17.52
N LYS A 153 -11.54 26.77 -17.16
CA LYS A 153 -11.72 25.31 -17.09
C LYS A 153 -12.17 24.78 -15.69
N LYS A 154 -12.74 25.64 -14.83
CA LYS A 154 -13.40 25.24 -13.56
C LYS A 154 -14.82 24.70 -13.75
N LYS A 155 -15.06 23.86 -14.77
CA LYS A 155 -16.19 22.91 -14.74
C LYS A 155 -15.81 21.82 -13.73
N LYS A 156 -16.45 21.81 -12.56
CA LYS A 156 -16.24 20.79 -11.52
C LYS A 156 -16.71 19.41 -12.04
N LEU A 157 -15.84 18.68 -12.74
CA LEU A 157 -15.94 17.22 -12.74
C LEU A 157 -15.71 16.77 -11.29
N LYS A 158 -16.73 16.17 -10.68
CA LYS A 158 -16.54 15.34 -9.49
C LYS A 158 -15.72 14.13 -9.97
N SER A 159 -14.41 14.09 -9.73
CA SER A 159 -13.67 12.87 -10.07
C SER A 159 -14.22 11.71 -9.24
N LYS A 160 -14.40 10.55 -9.87
CA LYS A 160 -14.61 9.29 -9.15
C LYS A 160 -13.34 9.05 -8.31
N MET A 161 -13.48 8.50 -7.11
CA MET A 161 -12.32 8.04 -6.33
C MET A 161 -11.80 6.77 -6.99
N SER A 162 -10.50 6.54 -7.04
CA SER A 162 -9.94 5.22 -7.39
C SER A 162 -10.39 4.17 -6.36
N LYS A 163 -10.27 2.87 -6.68
CA LYS A 163 -10.56 1.79 -5.71
C LYS A 163 -9.70 1.95 -4.45
N LEU A 164 -8.39 2.18 -4.60
CA LEU A 164 -7.45 2.45 -3.50
C LEU A 164 -7.88 3.64 -2.63
N GLN A 165 -8.22 4.79 -3.24
CA GLN A 165 -8.73 5.95 -2.49
C GLN A 165 -10.04 5.64 -1.75
N LEU A 166 -10.91 4.84 -2.36
CA LEU A 166 -12.20 4.47 -1.78
C LEU A 166 -12.02 3.52 -0.59
N ALA A 167 -11.19 2.49 -0.73
CA ALA A 167 -10.78 1.58 0.35
C ALA A 167 -10.21 2.38 1.53
N ALA A 168 -9.16 3.17 1.30
CA ALA A 168 -8.50 3.96 2.33
C ALA A 168 -9.45 4.98 3.00
N SER A 169 -10.38 5.60 2.25
CA SER A 169 -11.38 6.51 2.85
C SER A 169 -12.40 5.82 3.77
N ARG A 170 -12.58 4.50 3.61
CA ARG A 170 -13.50 3.69 4.42
C ARG A 170 -12.82 2.99 5.60
N ARG A 171 -11.51 3.11 5.78
CA ARG A 171 -10.75 2.35 6.79
C ARG A 171 -11.23 2.57 8.24
N GLN A 172 -11.67 3.78 8.56
CA GLN A 172 -12.19 4.16 9.88
C GLN A 172 -13.74 4.13 9.98
N GLN A 173 -14.45 3.42 9.08
CA GLN A 173 -15.92 3.31 9.15
C GLN A 173 -16.43 2.51 10.37
N TRP A 174 -15.59 1.66 10.96
CA TRP A 174 -15.96 0.79 12.08
C TRP A 174 -14.97 1.01 13.22
N LYS A 175 -15.49 1.05 14.45
CA LYS A 175 -14.66 1.08 15.67
C LYS A 175 -15.23 0.10 16.69
N ARG A 176 -14.34 -0.65 17.35
CA ARG A 176 -14.71 -1.44 18.54
C ARG A 176 -14.96 -0.47 19.70
N MET A 177 -16.13 -0.60 20.32
CA MET A 177 -16.52 0.17 21.49
C MET A 177 -16.75 -0.80 22.66
N PRO A 178 -16.27 -0.49 23.88
CA PRO A 178 -16.58 -1.29 25.05
C PRO A 178 -18.07 -1.17 25.38
N THR A 179 -18.69 -2.29 25.78
CA THR A 179 -20.07 -2.35 26.27
C THR A 179 -20.11 -2.61 27.78
N THR A 180 -21.30 -2.46 28.38
CA THR A 180 -21.52 -2.57 29.83
C THR A 180 -21.28 -3.96 30.40
N ASP A 181 -21.13 -4.96 29.54
CA ASP A 181 -20.73 -6.34 29.83
C ASP A 181 -19.20 -6.52 29.92
N GLY A 182 -18.41 -5.47 29.69
CA GLY A 182 -16.94 -5.52 29.65
C GLY A 182 -16.37 -6.07 28.33
N LEU A 183 -17.23 -6.50 27.41
CA LEU A 183 -16.85 -6.96 26.09
C LEU A 183 -16.81 -5.78 25.10
N HIS A 184 -16.32 -6.02 23.89
CA HIS A 184 -16.27 -5.02 22.83
C HIS A 184 -17.15 -5.44 21.66
N ARG A 185 -17.84 -4.48 21.06
CA ARG A 185 -18.70 -4.66 19.88
C ARG A 185 -18.32 -3.68 18.79
N TRP A 186 -18.48 -4.08 17.53
CA TRP A 186 -18.20 -3.20 16.41
C TRP A 186 -19.35 -2.23 16.16
N VAL A 187 -19.06 -0.94 16.25
CA VAL A 187 -20.01 0.15 16.01
C VAL A 187 -19.57 0.95 14.79
N ARG A 188 -20.52 1.30 13.92
CA ARG A 188 -20.26 2.13 12.74
C ARG A 188 -20.03 3.59 13.16
N GLN A 189 -18.95 4.20 12.69
CA GLN A 189 -18.70 5.62 12.91
C GLN A 189 -19.57 6.47 11.97
N GLN A 190 -20.10 7.58 12.49
CA GLN A 190 -20.75 8.59 11.67
C GLN A 190 -19.71 9.30 10.80
N SER A 191 -19.98 9.48 9.51
CA SER A 191 -19.22 10.46 8.73
C SER A 191 -19.55 11.85 9.27
N THR A 192 -18.53 12.65 9.58
CA THR A 192 -18.68 14.02 10.12
C THR A 192 -19.17 15.03 9.06
N SER A 193 -19.87 14.55 8.03
CA SER A 193 -20.39 15.29 6.88
C SER A 193 -21.92 15.39 6.87
N GLY A 194 -22.62 14.69 7.77
CA GLY A 194 -24.07 14.82 7.97
C GLY A 194 -24.39 15.73 9.15
N HIS A 195 -25.27 16.72 8.95
CA HIS A 195 -25.88 17.45 10.07
C HIS A 195 -26.56 16.48 11.04
N SER A 196 -26.51 16.80 12.33
CA SER A 196 -27.27 16.16 13.39
C SER A 196 -28.79 16.31 13.18
N ARG A 197 -29.35 15.46 12.32
CA ARG A 197 -30.79 15.27 12.22
C ARG A 197 -31.20 14.46 13.45
N VAL A 198 -31.54 15.17 14.52
CA VAL A 198 -32.11 14.59 15.74
C VAL A 198 -33.47 13.98 15.38
N GLN A 199 -33.45 12.73 14.92
CA GLN A 199 -34.64 11.90 14.95
C GLN A 199 -34.91 11.56 16.42
N ARG A 200 -36.13 11.87 16.87
CA ARG A 200 -36.61 11.43 18.18
C ARG A 200 -36.53 9.91 18.22
N ASN A 201 -35.83 9.37 19.20
CA ASN A 201 -35.91 7.95 19.53
C ASN A 201 -37.35 7.64 20.01
N SER A 202 -38.20 7.13 19.12
CA SER A 202 -39.28 6.25 19.53
C SER A 202 -38.65 4.87 19.76
N MET A 203 -38.25 4.60 21.01
CA MET A 203 -37.99 3.23 21.47
C MET A 203 -39.33 2.49 21.59
N GLU A 204 -39.97 2.21 20.45
CA GLU A 204 -40.93 1.11 20.40
C GLU A 204 -40.13 -0.19 20.43
N SER A 205 -40.17 -0.82 21.60
CA SER A 205 -39.55 -2.12 21.85
C SER A 205 -40.35 -3.18 21.12
N ASP A 206 -39.94 -3.51 19.90
CA ASP A 206 -40.55 -4.59 19.15
C ASP A 206 -40.24 -5.92 19.87
N ARG A 207 -41.24 -6.46 20.57
CA ARG A 207 -41.14 -7.68 21.38
C ARG A 207 -41.12 -8.92 20.48
N GLY A 208 -40.04 -9.10 19.73
CA GLY A 208 -40.00 -10.19 18.76
C GLY A 208 -38.75 -10.33 17.89
N GLY A 209 -37.58 -9.83 18.28
CA GLY A 209 -36.28 -10.27 17.74
C GLY A 209 -36.03 -10.12 16.22
N ARG A 210 -36.94 -9.47 15.47
CA ARG A 210 -36.83 -9.26 14.02
C ARG A 210 -36.49 -7.81 13.73
N LEU A 211 -35.19 -7.52 13.71
CA LEU A 211 -34.65 -6.28 13.16
C LEU A 211 -35.22 -6.07 11.74
N SER A 212 -35.78 -4.91 11.47
CA SER A 212 -36.58 -4.73 10.25
C SER A 212 -35.73 -4.81 8.98
N LEU A 213 -36.14 -5.65 8.04
CA LEU A 213 -35.45 -5.96 6.78
C LEU A 213 -35.15 -4.72 5.91
N ASN A 214 -35.88 -3.61 6.14
CA ASN A 214 -35.64 -2.32 5.48
C ASN A 214 -34.34 -1.65 5.91
N ARG A 215 -33.85 -1.92 7.14
CA ARG A 215 -32.56 -1.42 7.64
C ARG A 215 -31.39 -1.90 6.79
N TYR A 216 -31.49 -3.14 6.32
CA TYR A 216 -30.47 -3.84 5.55
C TYR A 216 -30.12 -3.14 4.23
N LEU A 217 -31.13 -2.74 3.44
CA LEU A 217 -30.89 -2.23 2.10
C LEU A 217 -30.36 -0.80 2.08
N ASP A 218 -30.64 0.06 3.06
CA ASP A 218 -30.07 1.42 3.12
C ASP A 218 -28.54 1.42 3.25
N ALA A 219 -27.91 0.27 3.49
CA ALA A 219 -26.46 0.08 3.54
C ALA A 219 -25.66 0.53 2.31
N THR A 220 -26.30 0.69 1.14
CA THR A 220 -25.61 1.13 -0.07
C THR A 220 -25.40 2.65 -0.14
N ASP A 221 -26.10 3.42 0.71
CA ASP A 221 -25.84 4.85 0.82
C ASP A 221 -24.69 5.07 1.81
N ARG A 222 -23.69 5.86 1.42
CA ARG A 222 -22.38 5.89 2.12
C ARG A 222 -22.49 6.23 3.60
N ASP A 223 -23.52 7.01 3.95
CA ASP A 223 -23.70 7.67 5.24
C ASP A 223 -24.85 7.09 6.10
N SER A 224 -25.49 5.98 5.71
CA SER A 224 -26.56 5.40 6.53
C SER A 224 -26.00 4.75 7.80
N ILE A 225 -26.45 5.20 8.98
CA ILE A 225 -26.11 4.60 10.29
C ILE A 225 -26.63 3.14 10.40
N LEU A 226 -27.51 2.77 9.46
CA LEU A 226 -28.25 1.53 9.39
C LEU A 226 -27.53 0.40 8.62
N SER A 227 -26.39 0.66 7.98
CA SER A 227 -25.68 -0.36 7.21
C SER A 227 -25.20 -1.51 8.11
N VAL A 228 -25.75 -2.70 7.94
CA VAL A 228 -25.32 -3.89 8.70
C VAL A 228 -23.91 -4.28 8.28
N GLY A 229 -23.05 -4.51 9.26
CA GLY A 229 -21.73 -5.10 9.08
C GLY A 229 -21.77 -6.56 9.53
N TYR A 230 -21.08 -7.43 8.81
CA TYR A 230 -20.94 -8.84 9.14
C TYR A 230 -19.52 -9.16 9.54
N ILE A 231 -19.36 -9.91 10.64
CA ILE A 231 -18.09 -10.47 11.08
C ILE A 231 -18.17 -11.99 11.03
N ARG A 232 -17.11 -12.63 10.54
CA ARG A 232 -16.97 -14.08 10.64
C ARG A 232 -16.87 -14.50 12.12
N VAL A 233 -17.56 -15.56 12.49
CA VAL A 233 -17.40 -16.25 13.78
C VAL A 233 -17.29 -17.75 13.51
N ARG A 234 -16.73 -18.51 14.46
CA ARG A 234 -16.84 -19.96 14.45
C ARG A 234 -18.16 -20.37 15.11
N ASP A 235 -18.90 -21.28 14.47
CA ASP A 235 -20.08 -21.90 15.07
C ASP A 235 -19.70 -22.97 16.12
N SER A 236 -20.69 -23.69 16.68
CA SER A 236 -20.45 -24.74 17.67
C SER A 236 -19.74 -25.99 17.13
N ILE A 237 -19.59 -26.11 15.81
CA ILE A 237 -18.92 -27.22 15.10
C ILE A 237 -17.54 -26.76 14.59
N GLY A 238 -17.26 -25.46 14.63
CA GLY A 238 -15.98 -24.85 14.25
C GLY A 238 -15.96 -24.20 12.85
N ARG A 239 -17.07 -24.26 12.11
CA ARG A 239 -17.20 -23.69 10.75
C ARG A 239 -17.31 -22.17 10.80
N LEU A 240 -16.86 -21.49 9.75
CA LEU A 240 -17.01 -20.03 9.66
C LEU A 240 -18.43 -19.66 9.18
N VAL A 241 -19.09 -18.78 9.94
CA VAL A 241 -20.41 -18.20 9.62
C VAL A 241 -20.39 -16.68 9.81
N LEU A 242 -21.27 -15.95 9.13
CA LEU A 242 -21.37 -14.49 9.26
C LEU A 242 -22.47 -14.09 10.24
N ASN A 243 -22.06 -13.42 11.33
CA ASN A 243 -22.97 -12.81 12.30
C ASN A 243 -22.92 -11.27 12.23
N GLU A 244 -23.98 -10.61 12.68
CA GLU A 244 -24.07 -9.15 12.71
C GLU A 244 -23.08 -8.55 13.73
N SER A 245 -22.38 -7.49 13.32
CA SER A 245 -21.19 -6.99 14.01
C SER A 245 -21.45 -6.31 15.36
N ASP A 246 -22.70 -5.88 15.59
CA ASP A 246 -23.21 -5.36 16.86
C ASP A 246 -23.73 -6.47 17.79
N VAL A 247 -24.14 -7.62 17.24
CA VAL A 247 -24.56 -8.81 18.00
C VAL A 247 -23.35 -9.60 18.52
N VAL A 248 -22.25 -9.64 17.78
CA VAL A 248 -21.02 -10.33 18.19
C VAL A 248 -20.24 -9.50 19.22
N ALA A 249 -20.02 -10.10 20.39
CA ALA A 249 -19.15 -9.57 21.43
C ALA A 249 -17.77 -10.23 21.34
N THR A 250 -16.70 -9.42 21.37
CA THR A 250 -15.32 -9.88 21.36
C THR A 250 -14.58 -9.39 22.59
N ASP A 251 -13.76 -10.23 23.22
CA ASP A 251 -12.78 -9.78 24.21
C ASP A 251 -11.66 -8.96 23.52
N PHE A 252 -11.09 -8.02 24.25
CA PHE A 252 -9.97 -7.19 23.81
C PHE A 252 -8.63 -7.64 24.43
N HIS A 253 -8.66 -8.58 25.37
CA HIS A 253 -7.46 -9.21 25.93
C HIS A 253 -6.98 -10.31 24.99
N TYR A 254 -5.84 -10.06 24.33
CA TYR A 254 -5.16 -11.10 23.57
C TYR A 254 -4.14 -11.79 24.47
N ARG A 255 -4.39 -13.09 24.66
CA ARG A 255 -3.49 -14.04 25.33
C ARG A 255 -2.63 -14.68 24.24
N ILE A 256 -1.34 -14.42 24.25
CA ILE A 256 -0.40 -15.01 23.30
C ILE A 256 0.45 -16.04 24.05
N ASN A 257 0.36 -17.29 23.60
CA ASN A 257 1.28 -18.33 24.02
C ASN A 257 2.61 -18.15 23.28
N ILE A 258 3.62 -17.68 24.02
CA ILE A 258 5.01 -17.63 23.58
C ILE A 258 5.65 -18.98 23.95
N LEU A 259 6.29 -19.60 22.95
CA LEU A 259 7.10 -20.79 23.12
C LEU A 259 8.55 -20.33 23.16
N ASP A 260 9.09 -20.15 24.37
CA ASP A 260 10.43 -19.59 24.63
C ASP A 260 11.55 -20.66 24.64
N GLY A 261 11.24 -21.88 24.20
CA GLY A 261 12.14 -23.02 24.25
C GLY A 261 12.27 -23.68 25.62
N THR A 262 11.79 -23.04 26.70
CA THR A 262 11.81 -23.58 28.07
C THR A 262 10.42 -23.91 28.61
N GLY A 263 9.36 -23.34 28.03
CA GLY A 263 7.97 -23.67 28.31
C GLY A 263 6.99 -22.94 27.41
N SER A 264 5.74 -22.83 27.88
CA SER A 264 4.72 -21.94 27.33
C SER A 264 4.48 -20.78 28.30
N SER A 265 4.79 -19.56 27.88
CA SER A 265 4.54 -18.33 28.62
C SER A 265 3.32 -17.60 28.04
N GLU A 266 2.42 -17.09 28.88
CA GLU A 266 1.20 -16.38 28.44
C GLU A 266 1.42 -14.86 28.50
N LEU A 267 1.62 -14.23 27.35
CA LEU A 267 1.69 -12.77 27.24
C LEU A 267 0.27 -12.21 27.09
N ILE A 268 -0.21 -11.49 28.11
CA ILE A 268 -1.48 -10.77 28.09
C ILE A 268 -1.21 -9.32 27.66
N MET A 269 -1.70 -8.92 26.49
CA MET A 269 -1.52 -7.56 25.98
C MET A 269 -2.83 -6.77 25.94
N ASN A 270 -2.82 -5.60 26.58
CA ASN A 270 -3.84 -4.57 26.36
C ASN A 270 -3.45 -3.74 25.12
N LEU A 271 -3.98 -4.14 23.97
CA LEU A 271 -3.73 -3.49 22.69
C LEU A 271 -4.49 -2.16 22.52
N GLU A 272 -5.36 -1.76 23.44
CA GLU A 272 -6.23 -0.57 23.28
C GLU A 272 -5.40 0.70 23.14
N ARG A 273 -4.30 0.80 23.90
CA ARG A 273 -3.36 1.94 23.80
C ARG A 273 -2.66 1.95 22.45
N VAL A 274 -2.13 0.81 22.02
CA VAL A 274 -1.31 0.69 20.80
C VAL A 274 -2.17 0.86 19.54
N HIS A 275 -3.41 0.36 19.53
CA HIS A 275 -4.35 0.48 18.41
C HIS A 275 -4.67 1.94 18.04
N ASN A 276 -4.60 2.86 19.01
CA ASN A 276 -4.84 4.28 18.79
C ASN A 276 -3.59 5.10 18.44
N LEU A 277 -2.40 4.48 18.39
CA LEU A 277 -1.16 5.15 17.97
C LEU A 277 -1.12 5.40 16.45
N PRO A 278 -0.31 6.36 15.98
CA PRO A 278 0.07 6.48 14.58
C PRO A 278 0.68 5.18 14.05
N PHE A 279 0.47 4.91 12.76
CA PHE A 279 0.95 3.69 12.11
C PHE A 279 2.47 3.43 12.24
N PRO A 280 3.38 4.42 12.15
CA PRO A 280 4.81 4.19 12.40
C PRO A 280 5.11 3.63 13.80
N ASP A 281 4.42 4.13 14.83
CA ASP A 281 4.58 3.66 16.21
C ASP A 281 3.92 2.28 16.43
N LYS A 282 2.81 2.00 15.73
CA LYS A 282 2.24 0.64 15.67
C LYS A 282 3.24 -0.36 15.09
N ILE A 283 3.91 -0.04 13.98
CA ILE A 283 4.91 -0.95 13.40
C ILE A 283 6.08 -1.13 14.36
N ARG A 284 6.66 -0.05 14.91
CA ARG A 284 7.76 -0.16 15.89
C ARG A 284 7.42 -1.13 17.03
N TRP A 285 6.22 -0.99 17.59
CA TRP A 285 5.75 -1.88 18.65
C TRP A 285 5.53 -3.31 18.14
N PHE A 286 4.92 -3.48 16.97
CA PHE A 286 4.67 -4.79 16.37
C PHE A 286 5.95 -5.57 16.06
N SER A 287 6.95 -4.94 15.42
CA SER A 287 8.27 -5.55 15.15
C SER A 287 8.92 -6.03 16.45
N THR A 288 8.88 -5.20 17.50
CA THR A 288 9.42 -5.55 18.83
C THR A 288 8.76 -6.80 19.42
N GLU A 289 7.45 -6.97 19.27
CA GLU A 289 6.72 -8.15 19.78
C GLU A 289 6.84 -9.38 18.85
N ILE A 290 6.94 -9.18 17.53
CA ILE A 290 7.20 -10.24 16.54
C ILE A 290 8.58 -10.85 16.72
N HIS A 291 9.62 -10.04 16.93
CA HIS A 291 10.99 -10.52 17.17
C HIS A 291 11.09 -11.39 18.44
N ARG A 292 10.20 -11.21 19.44
CA ARG A 292 10.11 -12.11 20.61
C ARG A 292 9.53 -13.50 20.30
N LEU A 293 8.85 -13.65 19.16
CA LEU A 293 8.36 -14.95 18.69
C LEU A 293 9.41 -15.74 17.91
N TRP A 294 10.52 -15.12 17.52
CA TRP A 294 11.60 -15.78 16.80
C TRP A 294 12.38 -16.71 17.72
N LEU A 295 12.66 -17.92 17.24
CA LEU A 295 13.63 -18.80 17.90
C LEU A 295 15.05 -18.40 17.46
N PRO A 296 16.01 -18.26 18.40
CA PRO A 296 17.41 -17.98 18.06
C PRO A 296 17.99 -19.04 17.11
N TRP A 297 18.95 -18.65 16.28
CA TRP A 297 19.56 -19.55 15.28
C TRP A 297 20.21 -20.79 15.93
N GLU A 298 20.78 -20.60 17.12
CA GLU A 298 21.39 -21.63 17.97
C GLU A 298 20.36 -22.66 18.48
N SER A 299 19.08 -22.28 18.57
CA SER A 299 17.96 -23.14 18.93
C SER A 299 17.39 -23.93 17.75
N GLY A 300 17.96 -23.74 16.54
CA GLY A 300 17.68 -24.51 15.34
C GLY A 300 17.07 -23.69 14.19
N HIS A 301 17.38 -24.14 12.98
CA HIS A 301 16.86 -23.61 11.71
C HIS A 301 16.25 -24.76 10.88
N ALA A 302 15.33 -24.41 9.98
CA ALA A 302 14.73 -25.36 9.03
C ALA A 302 15.30 -25.15 7.63
N GLU A 303 15.89 -26.19 7.03
CA GLU A 303 16.44 -26.13 5.67
C GLU A 303 15.41 -26.60 4.62
N LEU A 304 15.31 -25.85 3.53
CA LEU A 304 14.35 -26.02 2.44
C LEU A 304 15.11 -26.17 1.11
N VAL A 305 15.45 -27.42 0.75
CA VAL A 305 16.18 -27.76 -0.48
C VAL A 305 15.22 -27.96 -1.65
N VAL A 306 14.91 -26.91 -2.40
CA VAL A 306 13.86 -26.89 -3.44
C VAL A 306 14.46 -26.90 -4.85
N ARG A 307 13.83 -27.61 -5.79
CA ARG A 307 14.21 -27.57 -7.20
C ARG A 307 13.48 -26.41 -7.87
N ARG A 308 14.19 -25.59 -8.66
CA ARG A 308 13.60 -24.41 -9.34
C ARG A 308 12.43 -24.78 -10.25
N ASP A 309 12.52 -25.90 -10.95
CA ASP A 309 11.48 -26.42 -11.86
C ASP A 309 10.26 -27.04 -11.14
N HIS A 310 10.32 -27.24 -9.81
CA HIS A 310 9.26 -27.86 -8.99
C HIS A 310 9.02 -27.03 -7.72
N LEU A 311 9.16 -25.70 -7.84
CA LEU A 311 9.22 -24.76 -6.72
C LEU A 311 8.03 -24.90 -5.76
N LEU A 312 6.80 -24.77 -6.25
CA LEU A 312 5.59 -24.88 -5.42
C LEU A 312 5.43 -26.25 -4.77
N GLN A 313 5.68 -27.34 -5.51
CA GLN A 313 5.55 -28.71 -4.96
C GLN A 313 6.57 -28.97 -3.83
N ASP A 314 7.86 -28.75 -4.09
CA ASP A 314 8.93 -29.00 -3.10
C ASP A 314 8.78 -28.09 -1.86
N SER A 315 8.25 -26.88 -2.05
CA SER A 315 7.96 -25.94 -0.97
C SER A 315 6.74 -26.37 -0.15
N PHE A 316 5.67 -26.81 -0.82
CA PHE A 316 4.44 -27.30 -0.20
C PHE A 316 4.73 -28.50 0.70
N GLU A 317 5.36 -29.55 0.16
CA GLU A 317 5.63 -30.80 0.89
C GLU A 317 6.41 -30.54 2.18
N ARG A 318 7.42 -29.66 2.15
CA ARG A 318 8.24 -29.35 3.32
C ARG A 318 7.57 -28.44 4.33
N VAL A 319 6.91 -27.36 3.90
CA VAL A 319 6.26 -26.43 4.82
C VAL A 319 4.98 -27.03 5.42
N ALA A 320 4.27 -27.91 4.70
CA ALA A 320 3.15 -28.68 5.23
C ALA A 320 3.60 -29.66 6.34
N ALA A 321 4.73 -30.33 6.15
CA ALA A 321 5.32 -31.25 7.14
C ALA A 321 5.88 -30.58 8.41
N MET A 322 6.06 -29.25 8.43
CA MET A 322 6.59 -28.55 9.59
C MET A 322 5.65 -28.59 10.80
N LYS A 323 6.26 -28.80 11.98
CA LYS A 323 5.61 -28.67 13.29
C LYS A 323 5.49 -27.20 13.69
N PRO A 324 4.51 -26.80 14.53
CA PRO A 324 4.27 -25.39 14.88
C PRO A 324 5.50 -24.60 15.37
N PHE A 325 6.42 -25.23 16.11
CA PHE A 325 7.64 -24.55 16.56
C PHE A 325 8.62 -24.23 15.40
N GLN A 326 8.67 -25.09 14.36
CA GLN A 326 9.55 -24.91 13.20
C GLN A 326 9.08 -23.74 12.30
N LEU A 327 7.78 -23.40 12.36
CA LEU A 327 7.25 -22.23 11.65
C LEU A 327 7.84 -20.90 12.19
N ARG A 328 8.29 -20.90 13.46
CA ARG A 328 8.94 -19.76 14.13
C ARG A 328 10.47 -19.86 14.22
N GLN A 329 11.06 -20.96 13.75
CA GLN A 329 12.50 -21.04 13.48
C GLN A 329 12.84 -20.26 12.21
N ARG A 330 14.09 -19.79 12.09
CA ARG A 330 14.60 -19.26 10.83
C ARG A 330 14.60 -20.35 9.76
N TRP A 331 14.18 -20.01 8.54
CA TRP A 331 14.23 -20.92 7.40
C TRP A 331 15.41 -20.56 6.51
N ARG A 332 16.09 -21.58 5.99
CA ARG A 332 17.20 -21.45 5.04
C ARG A 332 16.77 -22.08 3.73
N VAL A 333 16.74 -21.32 2.65
CA VAL A 333 16.33 -21.84 1.33
C VAL A 333 17.57 -22.17 0.50
N VAL A 334 17.58 -23.34 -0.11
CA VAL A 334 18.65 -23.81 -0.99
C VAL A 334 18.02 -24.27 -2.29
N PHE A 335 18.40 -23.67 -3.42
CA PHE A 335 18.04 -24.21 -4.72
C PHE A 335 18.94 -25.41 -5.05
N ASP A 336 18.34 -26.56 -5.34
CA ASP A 336 19.10 -27.79 -5.62
C ASP A 336 19.97 -27.62 -6.89
N GLY A 337 21.23 -28.02 -6.80
CA GLY A 337 22.23 -27.84 -7.85
C GLY A 337 22.82 -26.42 -8.01
N GLU A 338 22.31 -25.40 -7.30
CA GLU A 338 22.82 -24.02 -7.40
C GLU A 338 23.83 -23.69 -6.28
N PRO A 339 25.04 -23.15 -6.61
CA PRO A 339 26.05 -22.80 -5.62
C PRO A 339 25.74 -21.46 -4.91
N ALA A 340 24.59 -21.37 -4.24
CA ALA A 340 24.14 -20.17 -3.54
C ALA A 340 24.39 -20.27 -2.03
N LEU A 341 25.14 -19.32 -1.48
CA LEU A 341 25.20 -19.10 -0.02
C LEU A 341 23.98 -18.26 0.39
N ASP A 342 22.97 -18.92 0.98
CA ASP A 342 21.80 -18.21 1.50
C ASP A 342 22.19 -17.25 2.64
N ALA A 343 22.25 -15.97 2.29
CA ALA A 343 22.32 -14.84 3.20
C ALA A 343 21.10 -13.89 3.00
N GLY A 344 19.97 -14.41 2.49
CA GLY A 344 18.69 -13.69 2.36
C GLY A 344 18.26 -13.37 0.93
N GLY A 345 19.19 -13.29 -0.01
CA GLY A 345 18.86 -13.10 -1.43
C GLY A 345 18.00 -14.25 -1.96
N VAL A 346 18.42 -15.48 -1.69
CA VAL A 346 17.73 -16.72 -2.07
C VAL A 346 16.34 -16.79 -1.45
N MET A 347 16.21 -16.48 -0.16
CA MET A 347 14.93 -16.47 0.54
C MET A 347 13.92 -15.47 -0.05
N ARG A 348 14.37 -14.27 -0.45
CA ARG A 348 13.51 -13.26 -1.10
C ARG A 348 13.11 -13.65 -2.52
N GLU A 349 14.04 -14.22 -3.29
CA GLU A 349 13.74 -14.78 -4.60
C GLU A 349 12.68 -15.88 -4.47
N TRP A 350 12.91 -16.84 -3.56
CA TRP A 350 11.98 -17.93 -3.26
C TRP A 350 10.58 -17.43 -2.89
N PHE A 351 10.45 -16.49 -1.96
CA PHE A 351 9.15 -15.87 -1.65
C PHE A 351 8.52 -15.23 -2.89
N THR A 352 9.29 -14.47 -3.68
CA THR A 352 8.78 -13.75 -4.86
C THR A 352 8.23 -14.71 -5.92
N LEU A 353 8.98 -15.77 -6.23
CA LEU A 353 8.60 -16.79 -7.20
C LEU A 353 7.43 -17.63 -6.69
N LEU A 354 7.47 -18.06 -5.42
CA LEU A 354 6.44 -18.90 -4.84
C LEU A 354 5.11 -18.15 -4.69
N PHE A 355 5.14 -16.86 -4.36
CA PHE A 355 3.93 -16.03 -4.38
C PHE A 355 3.38 -15.82 -5.80
N ALA A 356 4.23 -15.76 -6.83
CA ALA A 356 3.77 -15.67 -8.21
C ALA A 356 3.07 -16.97 -8.66
N GLU A 357 3.67 -18.14 -8.39
CA GLU A 357 3.11 -19.45 -8.77
C GLU A 357 1.84 -19.79 -7.96
N LEU A 358 1.85 -19.56 -6.64
CA LEU A 358 0.74 -19.90 -5.74
C LEU A 358 -0.52 -19.05 -5.97
N PHE A 359 -0.35 -17.78 -6.35
CA PHE A 359 -1.46 -16.86 -6.64
C PHE A 359 -1.82 -16.78 -8.12
N ASP A 360 -1.13 -17.51 -9.00
CA ASP A 360 -1.51 -17.59 -10.41
C ASP A 360 -2.94 -18.17 -10.54
N PRO A 361 -3.88 -17.47 -11.20
CA PRO A 361 -5.24 -17.98 -11.39
C PRO A 361 -5.32 -19.33 -12.11
N THR A 362 -4.30 -19.71 -12.88
CA THR A 362 -4.21 -21.01 -13.54
C THR A 362 -3.89 -22.16 -12.58
N PHE A 363 -3.27 -21.90 -11.42
CA PHE A 363 -3.10 -22.90 -10.37
C PHE A 363 -4.42 -23.20 -9.62
N GLY A 364 -5.39 -22.27 -9.66
CA GLY A 364 -6.76 -22.52 -9.24
C GLY A 364 -7.09 -22.25 -7.77
N LEU A 365 -6.12 -21.91 -6.90
CA LEU A 365 -6.41 -21.49 -5.51
C LEU A 365 -7.02 -20.09 -5.41
N PHE A 366 -6.51 -19.14 -6.20
CA PHE A 366 -6.88 -17.74 -6.10
C PHE A 366 -7.39 -17.23 -7.45
N VAL A 367 -8.20 -16.17 -7.41
CA VAL A 367 -8.69 -15.46 -8.60
C VAL A 367 -8.37 -13.97 -8.46
N SER A 368 -8.01 -13.33 -9.57
CA SER A 368 -7.83 -11.88 -9.60
C SER A 368 -9.19 -11.17 -9.57
N THR A 369 -9.35 -10.22 -8.65
CA THR A 369 -10.47 -9.27 -8.64
C THR A 369 -10.43 -8.38 -9.87
N VAL A 370 -11.60 -7.98 -10.38
CA VAL A 370 -11.71 -7.03 -11.50
C VAL A 370 -11.47 -5.59 -10.99
N GLY A 371 -10.47 -4.88 -11.53
CA GLY A 371 -10.16 -3.50 -11.13
C GLY A 371 -8.90 -2.91 -11.79
N ASP A 372 -8.62 -1.64 -11.48
CA ASP A 372 -7.44 -0.90 -11.98
C ASP A 372 -6.11 -1.46 -11.45
N GLU A 373 -6.12 -2.02 -10.24
CA GLU A 373 -5.01 -2.72 -9.59
C GLU A 373 -5.51 -4.14 -9.24
N PRO A 374 -4.89 -5.21 -9.76
CA PRO A 374 -5.32 -6.58 -9.48
C PRO A 374 -4.99 -6.96 -8.03
N SER A 375 -5.99 -7.48 -7.33
CA SER A 375 -5.85 -8.08 -6.00
C SER A 375 -6.42 -9.49 -6.03
N TYR A 376 -6.04 -10.34 -5.09
CA TYR A 376 -6.41 -11.76 -5.11
C TYR A 376 -7.47 -12.11 -4.07
N TRP A 377 -8.42 -12.94 -4.50
CA TRP A 377 -9.46 -13.54 -3.68
C TRP A 377 -9.39 -15.07 -3.76
N ILE A 378 -9.95 -15.75 -2.76
CA ILE A 378 -10.02 -17.22 -2.74
C ILE A 378 -10.95 -17.72 -3.86
N ASN A 379 -10.50 -18.71 -4.62
CA ASN A 379 -11.32 -19.34 -5.63
C ASN A 379 -12.36 -20.30 -4.98
N ALA A 380 -13.63 -19.98 -5.16
CA ALA A 380 -14.78 -20.79 -4.72
C ALA A 380 -14.94 -22.14 -5.47
N SER A 381 -14.11 -22.38 -6.48
CA SER A 381 -14.09 -23.61 -7.29
C SER A 381 -12.78 -24.39 -7.13
N SER A 382 -11.95 -24.05 -6.14
CA SER A 382 -10.65 -24.68 -5.88
C SER A 382 -10.77 -26.17 -5.50
N ASP A 383 -11.89 -26.55 -4.88
CA ASP A 383 -12.32 -27.93 -4.59
C ASP A 383 -12.40 -28.77 -5.87
N LEU A 384 -12.96 -28.20 -6.94
CA LEU A 384 -13.18 -28.87 -8.21
C LEU A 384 -11.94 -28.86 -9.13
N LEU A 385 -11.07 -27.87 -8.98
CA LEU A 385 -9.88 -27.69 -9.84
C LEU A 385 -8.66 -28.47 -9.33
N ILE A 386 -8.46 -28.54 -8.01
CA ILE A 386 -7.28 -29.17 -7.39
C ILE A 386 -7.66 -30.50 -6.74
N GLY A 387 -8.83 -30.58 -6.09
CA GLY A 387 -9.30 -31.74 -5.34
C GLY A 387 -9.78 -31.36 -3.93
N GLU A 388 -10.79 -32.08 -3.44
CA GLU A 388 -11.55 -31.77 -2.20
C GLU A 388 -10.70 -31.72 -0.92
N ASP A 389 -9.71 -32.61 -0.78
CA ASP A 389 -8.78 -32.57 0.36
C ASP A 389 -7.53 -31.71 0.07
N ASP A 390 -6.98 -31.81 -1.14
CA ASP A 390 -5.69 -31.20 -1.51
C ASP A 390 -5.77 -29.67 -1.51
N HIS A 391 -6.86 -29.07 -2.00
CA HIS A 391 -6.98 -27.60 -2.04
C HIS A 391 -6.95 -26.99 -0.62
N LEU A 392 -7.53 -27.63 0.38
CA LEU A 392 -7.52 -27.16 1.78
C LEU A 392 -6.10 -27.22 2.37
N ALA A 393 -5.34 -28.28 2.06
CA ALA A 393 -3.95 -28.38 2.45
C ALA A 393 -3.12 -27.24 1.83
N TYR A 394 -3.34 -26.92 0.55
CA TYR A 394 -2.72 -25.79 -0.13
C TYR A 394 -3.12 -24.42 0.47
N PHE A 395 -4.37 -24.21 0.89
CA PHE A 395 -4.74 -23.01 1.65
C PHE A 395 -4.05 -22.94 3.01
N GLY A 396 -3.88 -24.07 3.69
CA GLY A 396 -3.09 -24.16 4.92
C GLY A 396 -1.61 -23.77 4.68
N PHE A 397 -1.02 -24.26 3.59
CA PHE A 397 0.33 -23.86 3.16
C PHE A 397 0.41 -22.36 2.85
N ALA A 398 -0.55 -21.81 2.09
CA ALA A 398 -0.63 -20.38 1.80
C ALA A 398 -0.75 -19.54 3.08
N GLY A 399 -1.54 -19.99 4.06
CA GLY A 399 -1.66 -19.36 5.38
C GLY A 399 -0.33 -19.35 6.13
N ARG A 400 0.39 -20.48 6.17
CA ARG A 400 1.76 -20.55 6.74
C ARG A 400 2.74 -19.63 6.03
N LEU A 401 2.69 -19.57 4.70
CA LEU A 401 3.60 -18.74 3.89
C LEU A 401 3.38 -17.24 4.16
N VAL A 402 2.12 -16.79 4.16
CA VAL A 402 1.77 -15.41 4.51
C VAL A 402 2.13 -15.09 5.96
N GLY A 403 1.86 -16.03 6.89
CA GLY A 403 2.27 -15.89 8.29
C GLY A 403 3.78 -15.79 8.46
N LYS A 404 4.55 -16.59 7.72
CA LYS A 404 6.02 -16.56 7.72
C LYS A 404 6.56 -15.25 7.13
N ALA A 405 5.96 -14.77 6.04
CA ALA A 405 6.32 -13.49 5.45
C ALA A 405 6.12 -12.34 6.44
N ILE A 406 4.99 -12.31 7.15
CA ILE A 406 4.73 -11.33 8.22
C ILE A 406 5.70 -11.49 9.40
N LEU A 407 5.94 -12.74 9.84
CA LEU A 407 6.81 -13.04 10.98
C LEU A 407 8.26 -12.56 10.75
N GLU A 408 8.81 -12.76 9.55
CA GLU A 408 10.16 -12.33 9.20
C GLU A 408 10.20 -10.99 8.44
N GLU A 409 9.07 -10.29 8.42
CA GLU A 409 8.86 -8.99 7.77
C GLU A 409 9.34 -8.90 6.30
N HIS A 410 9.17 -10.00 5.57
CA HIS A 410 9.31 -10.10 4.12
C HIS A 410 8.07 -9.51 3.44
N LEU A 411 8.29 -8.66 2.44
CA LEU A 411 7.21 -8.00 1.71
C LEU A 411 6.65 -8.92 0.62
N MET A 412 5.33 -9.01 0.56
CA MET A 412 4.60 -9.77 -0.44
C MET A 412 4.49 -8.98 -1.76
N PRO A 413 4.77 -9.59 -2.92
CA PRO A 413 4.55 -8.95 -4.21
C PRO A 413 3.07 -8.90 -4.61
N VAL A 414 2.21 -9.71 -3.97
CA VAL A 414 0.77 -9.88 -4.27
C VAL A 414 -0.12 -9.12 -3.28
N HIS A 415 -1.17 -8.48 -3.78
CA HIS A 415 -2.18 -7.79 -2.97
C HIS A 415 -3.36 -8.72 -2.68
N LEU A 416 -3.86 -8.76 -1.45
CA LEU A 416 -5.09 -9.47 -1.11
C LEU A 416 -6.30 -8.55 -1.22
N ALA A 417 -7.43 -9.07 -1.71
CA ALA A 417 -8.66 -8.29 -1.83
C ALA A 417 -9.12 -7.74 -0.47
N LEU A 418 -9.72 -6.54 -0.45
CA LEU A 418 -10.13 -5.85 0.78
C LEU A 418 -11.04 -6.70 1.71
N PRO A 419 -12.01 -7.49 1.22
CA PRO A 419 -12.77 -8.41 2.08
C PRO A 419 -11.90 -9.48 2.75
N PHE A 420 -10.78 -9.88 2.13
CA PHE A 420 -9.86 -10.90 2.66
C PHE A 420 -9.05 -10.33 3.83
N LEU A 421 -8.52 -9.11 3.67
CA LEU A 421 -7.85 -8.38 4.74
C LEU A 421 -8.79 -8.14 5.94
N LYS A 422 -10.07 -7.83 5.68
CA LYS A 422 -11.09 -7.75 6.74
C LYS A 422 -11.36 -9.08 7.43
N HIS A 423 -11.35 -10.19 6.69
CA HIS A 423 -11.41 -11.54 7.27
C HIS A 423 -10.19 -11.85 8.13
N ILE A 424 -8.96 -11.54 7.68
CA ILE A 424 -7.74 -11.74 8.48
C ILE A 424 -7.80 -11.00 9.82
N LEU A 425 -8.44 -9.83 9.87
CA LEU A 425 -8.54 -9.00 11.08
C LEU A 425 -9.81 -9.20 11.93
N GLY A 426 -10.87 -9.83 11.40
CA GLY A 426 -12.18 -9.81 12.06
C GLY A 426 -12.74 -8.38 12.20
N VAL A 427 -12.75 -7.67 11.07
CA VAL A 427 -13.35 -6.33 10.89
C VAL A 427 -14.65 -6.50 10.09
N PRO A 428 -15.71 -5.70 10.32
CA PRO A 428 -16.98 -5.89 9.64
C PRO A 428 -16.89 -5.66 8.12
N ILE A 429 -17.40 -6.64 7.39
CA ILE A 429 -17.62 -6.61 5.95
C ILE A 429 -19.06 -6.16 5.70
N SER A 430 -19.24 -5.20 4.82
CA SER A 430 -20.53 -4.61 4.45
C SER A 430 -20.86 -4.93 3.00
N PHE A 431 -22.13 -4.84 2.62
CA PHE A 431 -22.55 -4.95 1.22
C PHE A 431 -21.74 -4.04 0.27
N SER A 432 -21.34 -2.85 0.74
CA SER A 432 -20.55 -1.90 -0.04
C SER A 432 -19.12 -2.36 -0.34
N ASP A 433 -18.63 -3.41 0.32
CA ASP A 433 -17.30 -3.98 0.09
C ASP A 433 -17.27 -4.99 -1.06
N LEU A 434 -18.44 -5.47 -1.53
CA LEU A 434 -18.57 -6.39 -2.66
C LEU A 434 -17.95 -5.82 -3.95
N GLN A 435 -17.98 -4.50 -4.15
CA GLN A 435 -17.31 -3.79 -5.26
C GLN A 435 -15.77 -4.00 -5.32
N PHE A 436 -15.15 -4.41 -4.21
CA PHE A 436 -13.71 -4.71 -4.14
C PHE A 436 -13.41 -6.19 -4.38
N LEU A 437 -14.45 -7.03 -4.43
CA LEU A 437 -14.37 -8.40 -4.91
C LEU A 437 -14.70 -8.41 -6.42
N ASP A 438 -15.88 -7.88 -6.76
CA ASP A 438 -16.42 -7.88 -8.11
C ASP A 438 -17.33 -6.63 -8.32
N ASP A 439 -16.98 -5.79 -9.30
CA ASP A 439 -17.78 -4.61 -9.65
C ASP A 439 -19.09 -4.98 -10.37
N GLU A 440 -19.11 -6.03 -11.17
CA GLU A 440 -20.27 -6.44 -11.95
C GLU A 440 -21.36 -7.02 -11.05
N ILE A 441 -21.00 -7.96 -10.16
CA ILE A 441 -21.91 -8.52 -9.15
C ILE A 441 -22.45 -7.39 -8.25
N TYR A 442 -21.59 -6.47 -7.80
CA TYR A 442 -22.04 -5.33 -7.00
C TYR A 442 -23.00 -4.40 -7.77
N ASN A 443 -22.72 -4.07 -9.03
CA ASN A 443 -23.58 -3.20 -9.83
C ASN A 443 -24.92 -3.89 -10.19
N SER A 444 -24.91 -5.19 -10.48
CA SER A 444 -26.11 -6.01 -10.70
C SER A 444 -26.99 -6.05 -9.46
N ALA A 445 -26.40 -6.33 -8.29
CA ALA A 445 -27.12 -6.32 -7.02
C ALA A 445 -27.67 -4.92 -6.65
N LEU A 446 -26.94 -3.84 -6.99
CA LEU A 446 -27.46 -2.47 -6.91
C LEU A 446 -28.61 -2.17 -7.89
N MET A 447 -28.66 -2.82 -9.06
CA MET A 447 -29.74 -2.70 -10.03
C MET A 447 -31.01 -3.41 -9.52
N VAL A 448 -30.90 -4.66 -9.06
CA VAL A 448 -32.00 -5.42 -8.42
C VAL A 448 -32.58 -4.66 -7.22
N LYS A 449 -31.74 -3.99 -6.41
CA LYS A 449 -32.21 -3.13 -5.31
C LYS A 449 -33.07 -1.95 -5.81
N LYS A 450 -32.71 -1.32 -6.93
CA LYS A 450 -33.31 -0.06 -7.41
C LYS A 450 -34.56 -0.25 -8.25
N ILE A 451 -34.64 -1.33 -9.01
CA ILE A 451 -35.76 -1.60 -9.91
C ILE A 451 -37.04 -1.83 -9.08
N ASP A 452 -38.15 -1.27 -9.56
CA ASP A 452 -39.47 -1.37 -8.92
C ASP A 452 -40.20 -2.69 -9.27
N ASP A 453 -40.03 -3.17 -10.50
CA ASP A 453 -40.59 -4.41 -11.03
C ASP A 453 -39.47 -5.40 -11.38
N ILE A 454 -39.29 -6.41 -10.53
CA ILE A 454 -38.18 -7.37 -10.58
C ILE A 454 -38.58 -8.64 -11.34
N GLU A 455 -39.88 -8.89 -11.50
CA GLU A 455 -40.44 -10.12 -12.06
C GLU A 455 -39.90 -10.42 -13.48
N PRO A 456 -39.72 -9.43 -14.39
CA PRO A 456 -39.12 -9.67 -15.72
C PRO A 456 -37.65 -10.12 -15.72
N LEU A 457 -36.95 -10.08 -14.59
CA LEU A 457 -35.58 -10.58 -14.48
C LEU A 457 -35.53 -12.10 -14.23
N CYS A 458 -36.67 -12.74 -13.91
CA CYS A 458 -36.80 -14.18 -13.64
C CYS A 458 -35.72 -14.73 -12.69
N LEU A 459 -35.36 -13.97 -11.67
CA LEU A 459 -34.38 -14.37 -10.67
C LEU A 459 -35.03 -15.30 -9.64
N ASP A 460 -34.30 -16.31 -9.20
CA ASP A 460 -34.61 -17.18 -8.08
C ASP A 460 -33.58 -16.98 -6.94
N PHE A 461 -33.58 -17.82 -5.91
CA PHE A 461 -32.56 -17.79 -4.86
C PHE A 461 -31.38 -18.71 -5.18
N THR A 462 -30.82 -18.61 -6.39
CA THR A 462 -29.57 -19.28 -6.77
C THR A 462 -28.46 -18.28 -7.12
N ALA A 463 -27.23 -18.77 -7.18
CA ALA A 463 -26.09 -18.09 -7.76
C ALA A 463 -25.34 -19.01 -8.71
N THR A 464 -24.76 -18.42 -9.75
CA THR A 464 -24.03 -19.13 -10.78
C THR A 464 -22.54 -19.08 -10.51
N ARG A 465 -21.84 -20.22 -10.53
CA ARG A 465 -20.37 -20.29 -10.65
C ARG A 465 -19.99 -20.94 -11.98
N VAL A 466 -18.88 -20.50 -12.56
CA VAL A 466 -18.34 -21.10 -13.80
C VAL A 466 -17.07 -21.86 -13.45
N VAL A 467 -17.01 -23.13 -13.83
CA VAL A 467 -15.89 -24.04 -13.54
C VAL A 467 -15.54 -24.78 -14.84
N ASP A 468 -14.33 -24.60 -15.35
CA ASP A 468 -13.89 -25.14 -16.65
C ASP A 468 -14.87 -24.87 -17.81
N GLY A 469 -15.45 -23.66 -17.83
CA GLY A 469 -16.46 -23.24 -18.81
C GLY A 469 -17.84 -23.89 -18.65
N LYS A 470 -18.03 -24.76 -17.65
CA LYS A 470 -19.35 -25.30 -17.27
C LYS A 470 -20.02 -24.35 -16.27
N VAL A 471 -21.31 -24.17 -16.46
CA VAL A 471 -22.18 -23.38 -15.58
C VAL A 471 -22.70 -24.31 -14.48
N ASP A 472 -22.37 -24.01 -13.23
CA ASP A 472 -22.90 -24.70 -12.04
C ASP A 472 -23.78 -23.74 -11.25
N VAL A 473 -24.88 -24.27 -10.69
CA VAL A 473 -25.95 -23.48 -10.04
C VAL A 473 -26.04 -23.89 -8.58
N VAL A 474 -25.77 -22.92 -7.70
CA VAL A 474 -25.72 -23.14 -6.26
C VAL A 474 -26.92 -22.45 -5.61
N GLU A 475 -27.69 -23.17 -4.80
CA GLU A 475 -28.78 -22.57 -4.04
C GLU A 475 -28.24 -21.66 -2.92
N LEU A 476 -28.70 -20.41 -2.88
CA LEU A 476 -28.33 -19.42 -1.85
C LEU A 476 -29.04 -19.66 -0.51
N VAL A 477 -30.16 -20.38 -0.55
CA VAL A 477 -30.95 -20.86 0.60
C VAL A 477 -31.54 -22.22 0.23
N GLU A 478 -31.85 -23.05 1.22
CA GLU A 478 -32.49 -24.36 1.01
C GLU A 478 -33.76 -24.26 0.15
N GLY A 479 -33.78 -25.00 -0.98
CA GLY A 479 -34.88 -24.99 -1.95
C GLY A 479 -34.95 -23.74 -2.82
N GLY A 480 -33.88 -22.94 -2.85
CA GLY A 480 -33.79 -21.63 -3.50
C GLY A 480 -34.18 -21.57 -4.97
N VAL A 481 -34.01 -22.67 -5.73
CA VAL A 481 -34.44 -22.76 -7.14
C VAL A 481 -35.95 -22.68 -7.33
N ASN A 482 -36.74 -22.91 -6.27
CA ASN A 482 -38.21 -22.84 -6.28
C ASN A 482 -38.74 -21.55 -5.63
N ILE A 483 -37.89 -20.54 -5.42
CA ILE A 483 -38.25 -19.29 -4.74
C ILE A 483 -37.98 -18.11 -5.67
N ASP A 484 -39.00 -17.63 -6.36
CA ASP A 484 -38.90 -16.43 -7.22
C ASP A 484 -38.53 -15.18 -6.40
N VAL A 485 -37.66 -14.34 -6.95
CA VAL A 485 -37.31 -13.04 -6.36
C VAL A 485 -38.39 -12.01 -6.70
N THR A 486 -39.14 -11.63 -5.68
CA THR A 486 -40.21 -10.63 -5.74
C THR A 486 -39.79 -9.34 -5.06
N ARG A 487 -40.51 -8.24 -5.32
CA ARG A 487 -40.32 -6.96 -4.61
C ARG A 487 -40.32 -7.10 -3.08
N ALA A 488 -41.08 -8.06 -2.54
CA ALA A 488 -41.23 -8.30 -1.11
C ALA A 488 -40.04 -9.06 -0.50
N ASN A 489 -39.43 -10.01 -1.23
CA ASN A 489 -38.33 -10.83 -0.71
C ASN A 489 -36.93 -10.40 -1.20
N ARG A 490 -36.83 -9.44 -2.13
CA ARG A 490 -35.55 -8.97 -2.72
C ARG A 490 -34.44 -8.65 -1.72
N SER A 491 -34.76 -8.13 -0.54
CA SER A 491 -33.76 -7.83 0.50
C SER A 491 -33.10 -9.11 1.05
N ARG A 492 -33.88 -10.19 1.18
CA ARG A 492 -33.40 -11.52 1.60
C ARG A 492 -32.55 -12.17 0.50
N TYR A 493 -32.93 -12.00 -0.76
CA TYR A 493 -32.12 -12.44 -1.91
C TYR A 493 -30.75 -11.74 -1.92
N LEU A 494 -30.75 -10.41 -1.84
CA LEU A 494 -29.53 -9.60 -1.83
C LEU A 494 -28.63 -9.90 -0.62
N ASP A 495 -29.20 -10.27 0.53
CA ASP A 495 -28.44 -10.72 1.71
C ASP A 495 -27.83 -12.10 1.53
N ALA A 496 -28.59 -13.07 1.02
CA ALA A 496 -28.10 -14.41 0.75
C ALA A 496 -26.97 -14.39 -0.32
N LEU A 497 -27.18 -13.64 -1.41
CA LEU A 497 -26.19 -13.41 -2.47
C LEU A 497 -24.90 -12.78 -1.92
N PHE A 498 -25.02 -11.72 -1.10
CA PHE A 498 -23.86 -11.10 -0.46
C PHE A 498 -23.11 -12.09 0.45
N LYS A 499 -23.81 -12.77 1.37
CA LYS A 499 -23.21 -13.72 2.32
C LYS A 499 -22.53 -14.89 1.62
N TYR A 500 -23.11 -15.38 0.52
CA TYR A 500 -22.50 -16.39 -0.35
C TYR A 500 -21.16 -15.90 -0.89
N HIS A 501 -21.11 -14.77 -1.61
CA HIS A 501 -19.88 -14.30 -2.23
C HIS A 501 -18.78 -13.87 -1.23
N VAL A 502 -19.12 -13.33 -0.06
CA VAL A 502 -18.10 -12.88 0.91
C VAL A 502 -17.66 -13.93 1.92
N LEU A 503 -18.38 -15.04 2.11
CA LEU A 503 -17.91 -16.14 2.97
C LEU A 503 -18.44 -17.52 2.54
N GLY A 504 -19.73 -17.64 2.23
CA GLY A 504 -20.39 -18.94 2.05
C GLY A 504 -19.71 -19.84 1.01
N SER A 505 -19.24 -19.25 -0.08
CA SER A 505 -18.56 -19.96 -1.18
C SER A 505 -17.08 -20.29 -0.93
N ILE A 506 -16.50 -19.83 0.18
CA ILE A 506 -15.05 -19.94 0.48
C ILE A 506 -14.76 -20.34 1.94
N SER A 507 -15.75 -20.87 2.66
CA SER A 507 -15.72 -20.95 4.13
C SER A 507 -14.58 -21.86 4.64
N ASP A 508 -14.44 -23.04 4.06
CA ASP A 508 -13.48 -24.06 4.48
C ASP A 508 -12.04 -23.74 4.01
N GLN A 509 -11.91 -23.15 2.81
CA GLN A 509 -10.66 -22.59 2.29
C GLN A 509 -10.12 -21.49 3.22
N LEU A 510 -11.00 -20.53 3.59
CA LEU A 510 -10.65 -19.44 4.48
C LEU A 510 -10.34 -19.93 5.90
N LEU A 511 -11.08 -20.94 6.38
CA LEU A 511 -10.82 -21.56 7.69
C LEU A 511 -9.43 -22.20 7.74
N SER A 512 -9.05 -22.92 6.69
CA SER A 512 -7.73 -23.55 6.55
C SER A 512 -6.61 -22.51 6.49
N PHE A 513 -6.76 -21.50 5.62
CA PHE A 513 -5.81 -20.39 5.50
C PHE A 513 -5.63 -19.63 6.83
N LEU A 514 -6.72 -19.21 7.48
CA LEU A 514 -6.64 -18.41 8.70
C LEU A 514 -6.10 -19.19 9.89
N THR A 515 -6.47 -20.47 10.03
CA THR A 515 -5.94 -21.31 11.11
C THR A 515 -4.42 -21.43 10.97
N ALA A 516 -3.95 -21.75 9.77
CA ALA A 516 -2.53 -21.94 9.49
C ALA A 516 -1.71 -20.63 9.53
N LEU A 517 -2.33 -19.48 9.19
CA LEU A 517 -1.77 -18.14 9.41
C LEU A 517 -1.56 -17.85 10.90
N TYR A 518 -2.55 -18.14 11.74
CA TYR A 518 -2.51 -17.82 13.16
C TYR A 518 -1.61 -18.74 14.00
N ASP A 519 -1.31 -19.95 13.51
CA ASP A 519 -0.26 -20.80 14.08
C ASP A 519 1.11 -20.09 14.03
N VAL A 520 1.42 -19.41 12.93
CA VAL A 520 2.66 -18.66 12.76
C VAL A 520 2.62 -17.34 13.53
N VAL A 521 1.65 -16.47 13.21
CA VAL A 521 1.51 -15.12 13.77
C VAL A 521 0.18 -14.98 14.52
N PRO A 522 0.19 -14.84 15.86
CA PRO A 522 -1.03 -14.74 16.66
C PRO A 522 -2.02 -13.66 16.16
N GLU A 523 -3.29 -14.04 16.00
CA GLU A 523 -4.35 -13.14 15.46
C GLU A 523 -4.43 -11.79 16.19
N GLY A 524 -4.13 -11.77 17.50
CA GLY A 524 -4.11 -10.54 18.30
C GLY A 524 -3.11 -9.49 17.82
N LEU A 525 -1.92 -9.89 17.38
CA LEU A 525 -0.91 -8.95 16.87
C LEU A 525 -1.38 -8.30 15.56
N LEU A 526 -2.02 -9.08 14.67
CA LEU A 526 -2.55 -8.57 13.41
C LEU A 526 -3.69 -7.57 13.65
N LYS A 527 -4.56 -7.85 14.63
CA LYS A 527 -5.70 -6.99 15.06
C LYS A 527 -5.31 -5.61 15.61
N LEU A 528 -4.03 -5.29 15.71
CA LEU A 528 -3.52 -3.94 15.99
C LEU A 528 -3.79 -2.94 14.85
N PHE A 529 -3.76 -3.44 13.61
CA PHE A 529 -3.83 -2.64 12.40
C PHE A 529 -5.27 -2.55 11.87
N ASP A 530 -5.60 -1.45 11.19
CA ASP A 530 -6.74 -1.49 10.26
C ASP A 530 -6.38 -2.24 8.96
N TYR A 531 -7.37 -2.57 8.14
CA TYR A 531 -7.15 -3.42 6.95
C TYR A 531 -6.26 -2.79 5.87
N GLN A 532 -6.05 -1.47 5.88
CA GLN A 532 -5.13 -0.79 4.96
C GLN A 532 -3.73 -0.65 5.58
N GLU A 533 -3.67 -0.49 6.90
CA GLU A 533 -2.43 -0.57 7.67
C GLU A 533 -1.80 -1.99 7.58
N LEU A 534 -2.62 -3.05 7.63
CA LEU A 534 -2.18 -4.43 7.40
C LEU A 534 -1.66 -4.64 5.97
N GLU A 535 -2.35 -4.11 4.96
CA GLU A 535 -1.90 -4.19 3.57
C GLU A 535 -0.54 -3.51 3.37
N LEU A 536 -0.37 -2.31 3.94
CA LEU A 536 0.88 -1.55 3.90
C LEU A 536 2.02 -2.24 4.67
N LEU A 537 1.71 -2.97 5.75
CA LEU A 537 2.67 -3.83 6.46
C LEU A 537 3.11 -5.02 5.58
N MET A 538 2.17 -5.69 4.92
CA MET A 538 2.43 -6.90 4.12
C MET A 538 3.09 -6.61 2.78
N CYS A 539 2.66 -5.55 2.08
CA CYS A 539 3.04 -5.28 0.68
C CYS A 539 4.01 -4.10 0.51
N GLY A 540 4.21 -3.30 1.57
CA GLY A 540 5.00 -2.07 1.50
C GLY A 540 4.28 -0.91 0.79
N VAL A 541 4.99 0.19 0.55
CA VAL A 541 4.42 1.34 -0.19
C VAL A 541 4.22 1.01 -1.67
N PRO A 542 3.13 1.48 -2.31
CA PRO A 542 2.79 1.08 -3.68
C PRO A 542 3.59 1.83 -4.76
N SER A 543 4.33 2.89 -4.41
CA SER A 543 5.15 3.67 -5.35
C SER A 543 6.54 3.95 -4.79
N ILE A 544 7.55 3.95 -5.67
CA ILE A 544 8.95 4.22 -5.30
C ILE A 544 9.21 5.73 -5.33
N ASP A 545 9.44 6.28 -4.14
CA ASP A 545 9.88 7.65 -3.91
C ASP A 545 11.41 7.75 -4.09
N VAL A 546 11.84 8.34 -5.21
CA VAL A 546 13.27 8.43 -5.56
C VAL A 546 14.02 9.40 -4.65
N ASP A 547 13.36 10.43 -4.11
CA ASP A 547 13.98 11.34 -3.14
C ASP A 547 14.35 10.59 -1.85
N ASP A 548 13.45 9.70 -1.39
CA ASP A 548 13.66 8.83 -0.23
C ASP A 548 14.71 7.74 -0.48
N TRP A 549 14.74 7.16 -1.68
CA TRP A 549 15.80 6.22 -2.10
C TRP A 549 17.18 6.88 -2.06
N LYS A 550 17.30 8.04 -2.71
CA LYS A 550 18.53 8.84 -2.80
C LYS A 550 19.03 9.29 -1.42
N LYS A 551 18.11 9.74 -0.55
CA LYS A 551 18.40 10.17 0.82
C LYS A 551 18.91 9.04 1.73
N HIS A 552 18.51 7.80 1.48
CA HIS A 552 18.86 6.63 2.30
C HIS A 552 19.72 5.63 1.54
N THR A 553 20.54 6.10 0.59
CA THR A 553 21.57 5.31 -0.10
C THR A 553 22.94 5.58 0.48
N ASP A 554 23.65 4.54 0.92
CA ASP A 554 25.04 4.67 1.37
C ASP A 554 26.00 4.37 0.19
N PHE A 555 27.12 5.11 0.06
CA PHE A 555 28.09 4.95 -1.03
C PHE A 555 29.45 4.45 -0.53
N LYS A 556 30.04 3.47 -1.23
CA LYS A 556 31.40 2.97 -1.00
C LYS A 556 32.27 3.23 -2.23
N PHE A 557 33.31 4.05 -2.09
CA PHE A 557 34.19 4.45 -3.19
C PHE A 557 35.33 3.46 -3.41
N PHE A 558 35.85 3.40 -4.64
CA PHE A 558 36.76 2.34 -5.07
C PHE A 558 38.16 2.44 -4.45
N THR A 559 38.70 3.67 -4.33
CA THR A 559 40.14 3.88 -4.08
C THR A 559 40.47 4.56 -2.76
N SER A 560 39.51 5.24 -2.11
CA SER A 560 39.73 5.97 -0.86
C SER A 560 38.42 6.20 -0.12
N SER A 561 38.47 6.68 1.13
CA SER A 561 37.26 7.10 1.88
C SER A 561 36.51 8.29 1.26
N PHE A 562 37.09 8.95 0.26
CA PHE A 562 36.50 10.09 -0.45
C PHE A 562 36.29 9.77 -1.94
N PRO A 563 35.23 10.30 -2.57
CA PRO A 563 34.95 10.05 -3.97
C PRO A 563 35.85 10.86 -4.90
N SER A 564 36.26 10.25 -6.00
CA SER A 564 36.81 10.98 -7.16
C SER A 564 35.73 11.82 -7.84
N GLU A 565 36.15 12.80 -8.66
CA GLU A 565 35.23 13.60 -9.47
C GLU A 565 34.42 12.75 -10.46
N LEU A 566 34.98 11.64 -10.95
CA LEU A 566 34.27 10.73 -11.84
C LEU A 566 33.24 9.88 -11.08
N GLU A 567 33.55 9.40 -9.87
CA GLU A 567 32.57 8.69 -9.03
C GLU A 567 31.40 9.59 -8.64
N LEU A 568 31.65 10.84 -8.25
CA LEU A 568 30.57 11.83 -7.99
C LEU A 568 29.66 12.01 -9.20
N ARG A 569 30.24 12.15 -10.40
CA ARG A 569 29.47 12.31 -11.62
C ARG A 569 28.69 11.04 -12.00
N ASN A 570 29.21 9.86 -11.64
CA ASN A 570 28.46 8.60 -11.75
C ASN A 570 27.28 8.54 -10.76
N ILE A 571 27.40 9.09 -9.54
CA ILE A 571 26.26 9.22 -8.61
C ILE A 571 25.19 10.13 -9.20
N GLU A 572 25.58 11.28 -9.75
CA GLU A 572 24.66 12.22 -10.42
C GLU A 572 23.92 11.51 -11.57
N TRP A 573 24.66 10.84 -12.47
CA TRP A 573 24.07 10.09 -13.59
C TRP A 573 23.13 8.98 -13.16
N LEU A 574 23.48 8.19 -12.14
CA LEU A 574 22.64 7.12 -11.63
C LEU A 574 21.27 7.66 -11.19
N TRP A 575 21.26 8.73 -10.41
CA TRP A 575 20.01 9.30 -9.93
C TRP A 575 19.21 9.99 -11.03
N GLU A 576 19.84 10.70 -11.96
CA GLU A 576 19.13 11.23 -13.13
C GLU A 576 18.43 10.11 -13.93
N ILE A 577 19.11 8.97 -14.16
CA ILE A 577 18.53 7.81 -14.85
C ILE A 577 17.35 7.23 -14.07
N VAL A 578 17.46 7.07 -12.75
CA VAL A 578 16.39 6.52 -11.88
C VAL A 578 15.21 7.51 -11.73
N GLU A 579 15.48 8.81 -11.74
CA GLU A 579 14.46 9.87 -11.78
C GLU A 579 13.68 9.84 -13.11
N ASP A 580 14.36 9.62 -14.25
CA ASP A 580 13.75 9.47 -15.59
C ASP A 580 12.96 8.14 -15.77
N MET A 581 13.27 7.08 -15.00
CA MET A 581 12.58 5.79 -15.07
C MET A 581 11.09 5.84 -14.68
N ARG A 582 10.27 4.97 -15.30
CA ARG A 582 8.89 4.69 -14.86
C ARG A 582 8.90 3.87 -13.58
N ASN A 583 7.80 3.86 -12.82
CA ASN A 583 7.74 3.11 -11.54
C ASN A 583 8.00 1.59 -11.72
N GLU A 584 7.52 0.99 -12.80
CA GLU A 584 7.83 -0.40 -13.19
C GLU A 584 9.33 -0.66 -13.30
N ASP A 585 10.05 0.25 -13.96
CA ASP A 585 11.48 0.12 -14.26
C ASP A 585 12.32 0.33 -12.98
N ARG A 586 11.90 1.27 -12.11
CA ARG A 586 12.44 1.45 -10.76
C ARG A 586 12.25 0.21 -9.88
N VAL A 587 11.08 -0.44 -9.97
CA VAL A 587 10.77 -1.68 -9.23
C VAL A 587 11.69 -2.82 -9.67
N ARG A 588 11.94 -2.98 -10.98
CA ARG A 588 12.90 -3.97 -11.49
C ARG A 588 14.33 -3.69 -11.02
N LEU A 589 14.80 -2.44 -11.08
CA LEU A 589 16.12 -2.08 -10.57
C LEU A 589 16.26 -2.33 -9.06
N LEU A 590 15.21 -2.06 -8.27
CA LEU A 590 15.18 -2.37 -6.85
C LEU A 590 15.25 -3.88 -6.60
N GLN A 591 14.48 -4.67 -7.34
CA GLN A 591 14.46 -6.12 -7.25
C GLN A 591 15.83 -6.72 -7.61
N PHE A 592 16.50 -6.22 -8.65
CA PHE A 592 17.86 -6.63 -8.99
C PHE A 592 18.84 -6.41 -7.83
N ALA A 593 18.82 -5.23 -7.21
CA ALA A 593 19.80 -4.88 -6.17
C ALA A 593 19.48 -5.43 -4.77
N THR A 594 18.23 -5.80 -4.48
CA THR A 594 17.76 -6.15 -3.12
C THR A 594 17.03 -7.50 -3.01
N GLY A 595 16.67 -8.11 -4.14
CA GLY A 595 15.82 -9.31 -4.20
C GLY A 595 14.34 -9.05 -3.93
N THR A 596 13.91 -7.81 -3.69
CA THR A 596 12.50 -7.46 -3.46
C THR A 596 12.02 -6.35 -4.39
N SER A 597 10.81 -6.48 -4.90
CA SER A 597 10.12 -5.49 -5.74
C SER A 597 9.42 -4.39 -4.93
N ARG A 598 9.47 -4.45 -3.59
CA ARG A 598 8.69 -3.61 -2.67
C ARG A 598 9.56 -2.83 -1.69
N VAL A 599 9.12 -1.62 -1.35
CA VAL A 599 9.78 -0.75 -0.35
C VAL A 599 8.99 -0.83 0.97
N PRO A 600 9.64 -1.03 2.14
CA PRO A 600 8.98 -1.08 3.44
C PRO A 600 8.19 0.19 3.75
N ALA A 601 7.19 0.09 4.62
CA ALA A 601 6.34 1.22 4.95
C ALA A 601 7.08 2.39 5.61
N GLN A 602 8.22 2.13 6.27
CA GLN A 602 9.14 3.13 6.81
C GLN A 602 9.98 3.84 5.73
N GLY A 603 9.87 3.46 4.46
CA GLY A 603 10.71 3.93 3.36
C GLY A 603 12.05 3.19 3.27
N PHE A 604 12.97 3.74 2.47
CA PHE A 604 14.27 3.10 2.18
C PHE A 604 15.18 2.94 3.40
N LYS A 605 15.02 3.78 4.43
CA LYS A 605 15.69 3.59 5.73
C LYS A 605 15.30 2.29 6.44
N GLY A 606 14.14 1.71 6.12
CA GLY A 606 13.59 0.49 6.70
C GLY A 606 13.96 -0.78 5.93
N LEU A 607 14.84 -0.73 4.92
CA LEU A 607 15.35 -1.93 4.27
C LEU A 607 16.13 -2.78 5.28
N ILE A 608 15.90 -4.09 5.27
CA ILE A 608 16.55 -5.09 6.15
C ILE A 608 17.47 -6.01 5.35
N SER A 609 18.26 -6.83 6.04
CA SER A 609 18.90 -8.05 5.50
C SER A 609 18.11 -9.31 5.93
N SER A 610 18.65 -10.51 5.73
CA SER A 610 18.07 -11.79 6.19
C SER A 610 17.93 -11.88 7.70
N ASP A 611 18.94 -11.37 8.41
CA ASP A 611 19.05 -11.34 9.86
C ASP A 611 17.97 -10.46 10.56
N GLY A 612 17.15 -9.74 9.80
CA GLY A 612 16.12 -8.83 10.30
C GLY A 612 16.66 -7.44 10.67
N ARG A 613 17.98 -7.24 10.60
CA ARG A 613 18.62 -5.97 10.91
C ARG A 613 18.52 -5.02 9.73
N VAL A 614 18.47 -3.73 10.02
CA VAL A 614 18.42 -2.68 9.01
C VAL A 614 19.71 -2.68 8.19
N ARG A 615 19.58 -2.86 6.88
CA ARG A 615 20.64 -2.63 5.91
C ARG A 615 20.09 -1.81 4.77
N ARG A 616 20.53 -0.56 4.68
CA ARG A 616 20.12 0.36 3.61
C ARG A 616 20.60 -0.12 2.26
N PHE A 617 19.93 0.36 1.22
CA PHE A 617 20.44 0.25 -0.14
C PHE A 617 21.82 0.93 -0.20
N ASN A 618 22.80 0.28 -0.82
CA ASN A 618 24.15 0.83 -0.91
C ASN A 618 24.79 0.56 -2.27
N VAL A 619 25.61 1.49 -2.73
CA VAL A 619 26.30 1.42 -4.02
C VAL A 619 27.80 1.37 -3.79
N ALA A 620 28.45 0.32 -4.27
CA ALA A 620 29.90 0.16 -4.18
C ALA A 620 30.56 0.29 -5.55
N PHE A 621 31.54 1.17 -5.70
CA PHE A 621 32.21 1.36 -6.98
C PHE A 621 33.21 0.23 -7.27
N ALA A 622 33.04 -0.41 -8.44
CA ALA A 622 33.79 -1.62 -8.84
C ALA A 622 35.04 -1.33 -9.72
N GLY A 623 35.44 -0.06 -9.84
CA GLY A 623 36.58 0.37 -10.66
C GLY A 623 36.23 0.64 -12.12
N THR A 624 37.25 0.76 -12.99
CA THR A 624 37.14 1.25 -14.38
C THR A 624 37.44 0.21 -15.46
N ASN A 625 37.43 -1.09 -15.12
CA ASN A 625 37.83 -2.16 -16.05
C ASN A 625 36.84 -2.28 -17.22
N PRO A 626 37.27 -2.06 -18.49
CA PRO A 626 36.38 -2.13 -19.65
C PRO A 626 35.75 -3.52 -19.89
N SER A 627 36.28 -4.57 -19.26
CA SER A 627 35.77 -5.94 -19.39
C SER A 627 34.57 -6.22 -18.47
N PHE A 628 34.30 -5.34 -17.49
CA PHE A 628 33.24 -5.52 -16.48
C PHE A 628 32.39 -4.25 -16.37
N LEU A 629 31.64 -3.96 -17.43
CA LEU A 629 30.76 -2.80 -17.53
C LEU A 629 29.34 -3.04 -17.03
N PHE A 630 28.93 -4.29 -16.78
CA PHE A 630 27.65 -4.58 -16.13
C PHE A 630 27.72 -4.32 -14.62
N PRO A 631 26.74 -3.60 -14.02
CA PRO A 631 26.54 -3.60 -12.59
C PRO A 631 26.26 -5.01 -12.06
N LYS A 632 26.77 -5.34 -10.88
CA LYS A 632 26.51 -6.61 -10.19
C LYS A 632 25.71 -6.33 -8.91
N ALA A 633 24.93 -7.29 -8.44
CA ALA A 633 24.13 -7.14 -7.23
C ALA A 633 24.52 -8.16 -6.15
N HIS A 634 24.46 -7.72 -4.89
CA HIS A 634 24.53 -8.59 -3.71
C HIS A 634 23.28 -8.33 -2.87
N THR A 635 22.19 -8.97 -3.27
CA THR A 635 20.83 -8.78 -2.73
C THR A 635 20.75 -8.98 -1.22
N CYS A 636 21.51 -9.94 -0.68
CA CYS A 636 21.70 -10.18 0.76
C CYS A 636 22.09 -8.91 1.54
N PHE A 637 22.84 -8.00 0.92
CA PHE A 637 23.33 -6.76 1.52
C PHE A 637 22.66 -5.50 0.93
N ASN A 638 21.61 -5.65 0.12
CA ASN A 638 20.97 -4.57 -0.64
C ASN A 638 21.98 -3.72 -1.43
N ARG A 639 23.01 -4.36 -1.99
CA ARG A 639 24.18 -3.70 -2.58
C ARG A 639 24.21 -3.80 -4.10
N LEU A 640 24.43 -2.66 -4.76
CA LEU A 640 24.72 -2.55 -6.18
C LEU A 640 26.22 -2.24 -6.38
N ASP A 641 26.97 -3.18 -6.95
CA ASP A 641 28.36 -2.97 -7.35
C ASP A 641 28.36 -2.29 -8.73
N LEU A 642 28.69 -1.00 -8.77
CA LEU A 642 28.55 -0.13 -9.93
C LEU A 642 29.93 0.16 -10.58
N PRO A 643 30.13 -0.20 -11.86
CA PRO A 643 31.31 0.22 -12.61
C PRO A 643 31.41 1.75 -12.70
N ILE A 644 32.64 2.28 -12.77
CA ILE A 644 32.89 3.71 -12.95
C ILE A 644 32.86 4.02 -14.45
N TYR A 645 31.71 4.47 -14.94
CA TYR A 645 31.49 4.81 -16.34
C TYR A 645 32.13 6.14 -16.73
N LYS A 646 32.36 6.30 -18.04
CA LYS A 646 32.96 7.51 -18.64
C LYS A 646 31.92 8.55 -19.09
N SER A 647 30.66 8.14 -19.33
CA SER A 647 29.55 9.03 -19.71
C SER A 647 28.20 8.49 -19.20
N LYS A 648 27.17 9.34 -19.16
CA LYS A 648 25.81 8.98 -18.71
C LYS A 648 25.17 7.94 -19.63
N GLU A 649 25.41 8.08 -20.93
CA GLU A 649 24.78 7.25 -21.97
C GLU A 649 25.19 5.78 -21.82
N VAL A 650 26.48 5.52 -21.55
CA VAL A 650 26.98 4.16 -21.28
C VAL A 650 26.37 3.60 -20.00
N MET A 651 26.28 4.38 -18.92
CA MET A 651 25.61 3.92 -17.70
C MET A 651 24.13 3.59 -17.96
N ALA A 652 23.43 4.47 -18.69
CA ALA A 652 22.01 4.28 -19.02
C ALA A 652 21.79 3.01 -19.86
N GLU A 653 22.68 2.70 -20.79
CA GLU A 653 22.63 1.46 -21.57
C GLU A 653 22.67 0.22 -20.66
N TYR A 654 23.70 0.08 -19.81
CA TYR A 654 23.84 -1.08 -18.93
C TYR A 654 22.76 -1.16 -17.82
N VAL A 655 22.33 -0.02 -17.28
CA VAL A 655 21.25 0.02 -16.28
C VAL A 655 19.90 -0.33 -16.91
N ASN A 656 19.61 0.11 -18.14
CA ASN A 656 18.39 -0.28 -18.85
C ASN A 656 18.41 -1.75 -19.27
N LEU A 657 19.57 -2.31 -19.62
CA LEU A 657 19.72 -3.75 -19.87
C LEU A 657 19.35 -4.57 -18.62
N ILE A 658 19.85 -4.20 -17.43
CA ILE A 658 19.44 -4.85 -16.17
C ILE A 658 17.93 -4.82 -15.96
N VAL A 659 17.28 -3.69 -16.23
CA VAL A 659 15.82 -3.54 -16.12
C VAL A 659 15.05 -4.40 -17.13
N GLN A 660 15.69 -4.85 -18.22
CA GLN A 660 15.11 -5.71 -19.26
C GLN A 660 15.46 -7.20 -19.08
N MET A 661 16.38 -7.54 -18.19
CA MET A 661 16.77 -8.92 -17.90
C MET A 661 15.79 -9.57 -16.93
N ASP A 662 15.60 -10.90 -17.07
CA ASP A 662 14.95 -11.70 -16.03
C ASP A 662 15.86 -11.74 -14.79
N ILE A 663 15.30 -11.39 -13.64
CA ILE A 663 16.03 -11.17 -12.38
C ILE A 663 16.17 -12.48 -11.58
N THR A 664 15.89 -13.62 -12.22
CA THR A 664 15.79 -14.94 -11.58
C THR A 664 17.04 -15.78 -11.88
N GLY A 665 17.51 -16.50 -10.86
CA GLY A 665 18.78 -17.23 -10.89
C GLY A 665 19.98 -16.34 -10.57
N PHE A 666 20.67 -16.64 -9.47
CA PHE A 666 21.89 -15.92 -9.06
C PHE A 666 23.14 -16.28 -9.90
N THR A 667 22.95 -16.99 -11.02
CA THR A 667 24.01 -17.56 -11.87
C THR A 667 24.32 -16.68 -13.08
N ILE A 668 24.83 -15.47 -12.82
CA ILE A 668 25.52 -14.66 -13.83
C ILE A 668 26.97 -14.43 -13.35
N GLU A 669 27.83 -15.39 -13.66
CA GLU A 669 29.29 -15.26 -13.49
C GLU A 669 29.91 -14.40 -14.61
#